data_AF-A0A3D4WWR4-F1
#
_entry.id   AF-A0A3D4WWR4-F1
#
_cell.length_a   1.000
_cell.length_b   1.000
_cell.length_c   1.000
_cell.angle_alpha   90.00
_cell.angle_beta   90.00
_cell.angle_gamma   90.00
#
_symmetry.space_group_name_H-M   'P 1'
#
loop_
_entity.id
_entity.type
_entity.pdbx_description
1 polymer ?
#
loop_
_entity_poly.entity_id
_entity_poly.type
_entity_poly.pdbx_seq_one_letter_code
_entity_poly.pdbx_strand_id
1 'polypeptide(L)'
;MATPSHAGYAATAVLSQATVNRCLATYIANFAQPVTADITQTVPGGLNGQAVDLRLTGDAVLYGAYATLKKNAAGHLNMTFQFSATSALQRIFGNQVIDSYPVELTIDMHVTVPLTSHMVGNAWQIGVNLANCYVQKIVAKVVLGWLPPEVAGKVKQIAESQLTRSLLNAALVKLGPPLLPLTTTTVPAVFDYSAPKPIEPGPWFTLSLPAAPPVFVPTDGYLVVAVNVPGYTSGHPAALAQYAHDVYPEADLLSSINLSFLTDLMSREILPQLGYTFLAGQVRLNQVLFLQMKLIDVENKKRPGIRAMVDISLFSNEVVHFFIAGTTEIRATVEITGYPYLNHAGRIVFQIVKLDAAIPGWAQAIIRSTAFILPPLTVVAPFMLENLLSGALRDLRIDNARKAHEGAIELGTDRALPGTSAPVFRFAAQRFLFDTEQPRREATASISMRPTARPRLTADVEGTVVSPSEGMDTYDIARNSEIPAWLKFRLTVPSGLFHPQDPTIRVRWETTLNGKTVDMYTKDVRYREAGSTRLEVFPILFTRPDRVDLELRVRCRLYRLIGATSEDFLNQSVRAVSLDPRPDSAKPFVQWAHLVTYWNGIYRTTRRRTSKIHRAPGLGGCRFSGQFLRYPGTNKFQMLRRFSTLPFEFTEIEQHRNEVCPYCFFGGPDKSAYGAQPVLDLTGMGKFRP
;
A
#
# COMPACT_ATOMS: atom_id res chain seq x y z
N MET A 1 -40.34 7.47 -14.73
CA MET A 1 -39.39 8.51 -14.27
C MET A 1 -38.04 7.83 -14.10
N ALA A 2 -36.97 8.39 -14.69
CA ALA A 2 -35.62 7.88 -14.44
C ALA A 2 -35.27 8.10 -12.97
N THR A 3 -34.89 7.03 -12.26
CA THR A 3 -34.49 7.07 -10.85
C THR A 3 -33.34 8.07 -10.70
N PRO A 4 -33.38 9.00 -9.72
CA PRO A 4 -32.23 9.84 -9.43
C PRO A 4 -31.03 8.95 -9.13
N SER A 5 -29.89 9.23 -9.77
CA SER A 5 -28.65 8.47 -9.68
C SER A 5 -28.29 8.11 -8.23
N HIS A 6 -28.10 9.09 -7.35
CA HIS A 6 -27.78 8.92 -5.92
C HIS A 6 -28.95 8.45 -5.03
N ALA A 7 -30.02 7.89 -5.60
CA ALA A 7 -31.17 7.30 -4.89
C ALA A 7 -31.90 8.25 -3.90
N GLY A 8 -31.71 9.56 -4.03
CA GLY A 8 -32.28 10.59 -3.15
C GLY A 8 -31.48 10.88 -1.87
N TYR A 9 -30.27 10.32 -1.72
CA TYR A 9 -29.39 10.56 -0.57
C TYR A 9 -28.48 11.78 -0.78
N ALA A 10 -27.86 12.27 0.30
CA ALA A 10 -26.94 13.41 0.26
C ALA A 10 -25.57 13.00 -0.31
N ALA A 11 -25.07 11.85 0.12
CA ALA A 11 -23.86 11.24 -0.37
C ALA A 11 -24.01 9.72 -0.39
N THR A 12 -23.36 9.08 -1.35
CA THR A 12 -23.25 7.62 -1.43
C THR A 12 -21.80 7.21 -1.63
N ALA A 13 -21.47 6.01 -1.16
CA ALA A 13 -20.19 5.37 -1.34
C ALA A 13 -20.42 3.92 -1.75
N VAL A 14 -19.66 3.45 -2.73
CA VAL A 14 -19.67 2.06 -3.21
C VAL A 14 -18.30 1.48 -2.93
N LEU A 15 -18.27 0.44 -2.11
CA LEU A 15 -17.06 -0.26 -1.68
C LEU A 15 -17.00 -1.61 -2.37
N SER A 16 -15.88 -1.94 -3.01
CA SER A 16 -15.69 -3.28 -3.58
C SER A 16 -15.56 -4.34 -2.47
N GLN A 17 -15.94 -5.58 -2.78
CA GLN A 17 -15.73 -6.72 -1.88
C GLN A 17 -14.25 -6.88 -1.51
N ALA A 18 -13.33 -6.60 -2.44
CA ALA A 18 -11.90 -6.65 -2.18
C ALA A 18 -11.49 -5.63 -1.11
N THR A 19 -12.01 -4.40 -1.18
CA THR A 19 -11.79 -3.34 -0.18
C THR A 19 -12.34 -3.75 1.19
N VAL A 20 -13.59 -4.22 1.25
CA VAL A 20 -14.23 -4.68 2.49
C VAL A 20 -13.40 -5.80 3.14
N ASN A 21 -13.00 -6.80 2.35
CA ASN A 21 -12.22 -7.93 2.84
C ASN A 21 -10.81 -7.55 3.30
N ARG A 22 -10.18 -6.57 2.65
CA ARG A 22 -8.88 -6.04 3.08
C ARG A 22 -8.98 -5.32 4.43
N CYS A 23 -10.04 -4.54 4.63
CA CYS A 23 -10.31 -3.90 5.92
C CYS A 23 -10.57 -4.93 7.03
N LEU A 24 -11.42 -5.93 6.77
CA LEU A 24 -11.69 -7.03 7.70
C LEU A 24 -10.42 -7.79 8.09
N ALA A 25 -9.62 -8.20 7.10
CA ALA A 25 -8.37 -8.92 7.34
C ALA A 25 -7.39 -8.11 8.19
N THR A 26 -7.24 -6.82 7.88
CA THR A 26 -6.38 -5.90 8.64
C THR A 26 -6.87 -5.74 10.07
N TYR A 27 -8.17 -5.58 10.26
CA TYR A 27 -8.78 -5.40 11.57
C TYR A 27 -8.53 -6.65 12.43
N ILE A 28 -8.87 -7.84 11.92
CA ILE A 28 -8.60 -9.10 12.63
C ILE A 28 -7.11 -9.26 12.95
N ALA A 29 -6.21 -8.90 12.03
CA ALA A 29 -4.77 -8.98 12.25
C ALA A 29 -4.23 -8.06 13.37
N ASN A 30 -4.91 -6.96 13.69
CA ASN A 30 -4.42 -5.94 14.63
C ASN A 30 -5.11 -5.93 16.00
N PHE A 31 -6.34 -6.45 16.11
CA PHE A 31 -7.03 -6.47 17.40
C PHE A 31 -6.45 -7.58 18.29
N ALA A 32 -5.63 -7.14 19.25
CA ALA A 32 -4.57 -7.91 19.90
C ALA A 32 -5.01 -9.04 20.86
N GLN A 33 -6.31 -9.21 21.13
CA GLN A 33 -6.78 -10.36 21.89
C GLN A 33 -7.29 -11.44 20.92
N PRO A 34 -6.61 -12.59 20.80
CA PRO A 34 -7.09 -13.67 19.97
C PRO A 34 -8.48 -14.10 20.48
N VAL A 35 -9.47 -14.05 19.61
CA VAL A 35 -10.77 -14.64 19.91
C VAL A 35 -10.60 -16.15 19.86
N THR A 36 -10.67 -16.77 21.02
CA THR A 36 -10.48 -18.21 21.18
C THR A 36 -11.79 -18.92 21.53
N ALA A 37 -11.92 -20.14 21.02
CA ALA A 37 -12.92 -21.10 21.41
C ALA A 37 -12.22 -22.40 21.81
N ASP A 38 -12.46 -22.87 23.03
CA ASP A 38 -11.99 -24.18 23.48
C ASP A 38 -12.85 -25.27 22.82
N ILE A 39 -12.25 -26.03 21.90
CA ILE A 39 -12.87 -27.18 21.28
C ILE A 39 -12.46 -28.41 22.10
N THR A 40 -13.34 -28.82 23.01
CA THR A 40 -13.21 -30.08 23.73
C THR A 40 -14.46 -30.93 23.52
N GLN A 41 -14.32 -32.00 22.75
CA GLN A 41 -15.42 -32.92 22.45
C GLN A 41 -14.95 -34.36 22.34
N THR A 42 -15.69 -35.26 22.99
CA THR A 42 -15.52 -36.71 22.87
C THR A 42 -16.65 -37.28 22.01
N VAL A 43 -16.30 -38.12 21.03
CA VAL A 43 -17.27 -38.89 20.25
C VAL A 43 -16.92 -40.37 20.25
N PRO A 44 -17.91 -41.27 20.28
CA PRO A 44 -17.65 -42.69 20.09
C PRO A 44 -17.12 -42.94 18.68
N GLY A 45 -16.10 -43.78 18.57
CA GLY A 45 -15.40 -44.12 17.35
C GLY A 45 -15.03 -45.59 17.28
N GLY A 46 -14.59 -46.00 16.09
CA GLY A 46 -13.99 -47.31 15.85
C GLY A 46 -12.63 -47.10 15.19
N LEU A 47 -11.59 -47.73 15.72
CA LEU A 47 -10.27 -47.78 15.10
C LEU A 47 -9.86 -49.25 14.95
N ASN A 48 -9.64 -49.70 13.72
CA ASN A 48 -9.32 -51.09 13.41
C ASN A 48 -10.33 -52.10 14.01
N GLY A 49 -11.62 -51.76 14.02
CA GLY A 49 -12.69 -52.60 14.55
C GLY A 49 -12.88 -52.57 16.08
N GLN A 50 -12.03 -51.86 16.84
CA GLN A 50 -12.22 -51.67 18.29
C GLN A 50 -13.01 -50.40 18.58
N ALA A 51 -14.02 -50.51 19.46
CA ALA A 51 -14.74 -49.36 19.98
C ALA A 51 -13.85 -48.53 20.91
N VAL A 52 -13.63 -47.28 20.56
CA VAL A 52 -12.80 -46.32 21.31
C VAL A 52 -13.48 -44.95 21.29
N ASP A 53 -13.26 -44.16 22.33
CA ASP A 53 -13.69 -42.77 22.34
C ASP A 53 -12.60 -41.90 21.74
N LEU A 54 -12.98 -40.98 20.85
CA LEU A 54 -12.08 -40.00 20.25
C LEU A 54 -12.36 -38.64 20.85
N ARG A 55 -11.41 -38.10 21.61
CA ARG A 55 -11.49 -36.76 22.19
C ARG A 55 -10.62 -35.80 21.41
N LEU A 56 -11.23 -34.79 20.80
CA LEU A 56 -10.51 -33.65 20.24
C LEU A 56 -10.47 -32.55 21.30
N THR A 57 -9.27 -32.09 21.66
CA THR A 57 -9.05 -30.99 22.61
C THR A 57 -8.10 -29.96 22.00
N GLY A 58 -8.49 -28.69 21.99
CA GLY A 58 -7.58 -27.59 21.68
C GLY A 58 -8.27 -26.25 21.44
N ASP A 59 -7.48 -25.19 21.37
CA ASP A 59 -7.99 -23.84 21.19
C ASP A 59 -8.08 -23.47 19.70
N ALA A 60 -9.29 -23.13 19.26
CA ALA A 60 -9.54 -22.53 17.95
C ALA A 60 -9.41 -21.01 18.05
N VAL A 61 -8.44 -20.45 17.33
CA VAL A 61 -8.13 -19.02 17.31
C VAL A 61 -8.65 -18.41 16.01
N LEU A 62 -9.47 -17.36 16.11
CA LEU A 62 -9.87 -16.56 14.94
C LEU A 62 -8.63 -15.90 14.33
N TYR A 63 -8.38 -16.14 13.04
CA TYR A 63 -7.24 -15.54 12.32
C TYR A 63 -7.64 -14.78 11.06
N GLY A 64 -8.89 -14.92 10.61
CA GLY A 64 -9.37 -14.25 9.40
C GLY A 64 -10.88 -14.11 9.38
N ALA A 65 -11.33 -13.13 8.60
CA ALA A 65 -12.74 -12.97 8.25
C ALA A 65 -12.83 -12.40 6.84
N TYR A 66 -13.80 -12.89 6.07
CA TYR A 66 -14.12 -12.32 4.77
C TYR A 66 -15.63 -12.28 4.55
N ALA A 67 -16.07 -11.25 3.86
CA ALA A 67 -17.43 -11.00 3.44
C ALA A 67 -17.63 -11.45 1.98
N THR A 68 -18.79 -12.04 1.72
CA THR A 68 -19.31 -12.30 0.38
C THR A 68 -20.49 -11.34 0.16
N LEU A 69 -20.26 -10.32 -0.67
CA LEU A 69 -21.25 -9.30 -0.98
C LEU A 69 -22.20 -9.85 -2.04
N LYS A 70 -23.44 -10.11 -1.63
CA LYS A 70 -24.54 -10.52 -2.50
C LYS A 70 -25.79 -9.79 -2.09
N LYS A 71 -26.66 -9.52 -3.07
CA LYS A 71 -27.95 -8.91 -2.80
C LYS A 71 -28.76 -9.78 -1.83
N ASN A 72 -29.24 -9.17 -0.74
CA ASN A 72 -30.10 -9.82 0.24
C ASN A 72 -31.24 -8.87 0.62
N ALA A 73 -32.48 -9.32 0.48
CA ALA A 73 -33.67 -8.53 0.81
C ALA A 73 -33.72 -8.13 2.30
N ALA A 74 -33.15 -8.94 3.19
CA ALA A 74 -33.06 -8.64 4.62
C ALA A 74 -31.89 -7.71 4.98
N GLY A 75 -31.08 -7.28 4.01
CA GLY A 75 -29.88 -6.46 4.27
C GLY A 75 -28.78 -7.20 5.06
N HIS A 76 -28.88 -8.51 5.21
CA HIS A 76 -27.86 -9.29 5.90
C HIS A 76 -26.65 -9.56 5.00
N LEU A 77 -25.49 -9.59 5.63
CA LEU A 77 -24.20 -9.88 5.03
C LEU A 77 -23.84 -11.36 5.23
N ASN A 78 -23.39 -12.03 4.16
CA ASN A 78 -22.78 -13.34 4.29
C ASN A 78 -21.30 -13.16 4.63
N MET A 79 -20.86 -13.75 5.73
CA MET A 79 -19.47 -13.71 6.18
C MET A 79 -18.95 -15.12 6.42
N THR A 80 -17.65 -15.27 6.28
CA THR A 80 -16.92 -16.46 6.73
C THR A 80 -15.86 -16.04 7.72
N PHE A 81 -15.93 -16.59 8.93
CA PHE A 81 -14.92 -16.44 9.97
C PHE A 81 -14.01 -17.66 9.95
N GLN A 82 -12.71 -17.44 9.97
CA GLN A 82 -11.71 -18.48 9.82
C GLN A 82 -10.96 -18.69 11.12
N PHE A 83 -11.07 -19.89 11.66
CA PHE A 83 -10.40 -20.30 12.89
C PHE A 83 -9.29 -21.28 12.59
N SER A 84 -8.16 -21.16 13.28
CA SER A 84 -7.08 -22.13 13.26
C SER A 84 -7.02 -22.78 14.62
N ALA A 85 -7.07 -24.11 14.66
CA ALA A 85 -6.97 -24.86 15.91
C ALA A 85 -5.71 -25.72 15.87
N THR A 86 -4.88 -25.59 16.91
CA THR A 86 -3.83 -26.57 17.21
C THR A 86 -4.38 -27.46 18.31
N SER A 87 -4.69 -28.70 17.96
CA SER A 87 -5.46 -29.61 18.80
C SER A 87 -4.72 -30.93 18.99
N ALA A 88 -5.11 -31.67 20.02
CA ALA A 88 -4.73 -33.05 20.25
C ALA A 88 -5.97 -33.93 20.06
N LEU A 89 -5.85 -34.94 19.18
CA LEU A 89 -6.82 -36.02 19.10
C LEU A 89 -6.34 -37.16 19.99
N GLN A 90 -7.08 -37.41 21.06
CA GLN A 90 -6.80 -38.45 22.03
C GLN A 90 -7.70 -39.66 21.78
N ARG A 91 -7.09 -40.84 21.74
CA ARG A 91 -7.80 -42.12 21.72
C ARG A 91 -8.00 -42.58 23.16
N ILE A 92 -9.24 -42.74 23.58
CA ILE A 92 -9.62 -43.08 24.94
C ILE A 92 -10.27 -44.47 24.95
N PHE A 93 -9.87 -45.31 25.88
CA PHE A 93 -10.51 -46.60 26.15
C PHE A 93 -10.80 -46.71 27.64
N GLY A 94 -12.07 -46.83 27.99
CA GLY A 94 -12.52 -46.57 29.36
C GLY A 94 -12.19 -45.12 29.75
N ASN A 95 -11.35 -44.93 30.77
CA ASN A 95 -10.93 -43.61 31.26
C ASN A 95 -9.44 -43.28 30.97
N GLN A 96 -8.75 -44.12 30.20
CA GLN A 96 -7.33 -43.94 29.89
C GLN A 96 -7.12 -43.41 28.46
N VAL A 97 -6.27 -42.39 28.32
CA VAL A 97 -5.77 -41.93 27.03
C VAL A 97 -4.70 -42.92 26.59
N ILE A 98 -4.97 -43.67 25.53
CA ILE A 98 -4.03 -44.64 24.95
C ILE A 98 -3.01 -43.91 24.07
N ASP A 99 -3.50 -43.08 23.14
CA ASP A 99 -2.67 -42.36 22.18
C ASP A 99 -3.12 -40.90 22.09
N SER A 100 -2.21 -40.03 21.64
CA SER A 100 -2.50 -38.64 21.34
C SER A 100 -1.82 -38.23 20.03
N TYR A 101 -2.60 -37.75 19.08
CA TYR A 101 -2.13 -37.30 17.78
C TYR A 101 -2.22 -35.77 17.71
N PRO A 102 -1.14 -35.05 17.37
CA PRO A 102 -1.24 -33.62 17.11
C PRO A 102 -2.03 -33.42 15.81
N VAL A 103 -3.02 -32.54 15.85
CA VAL A 103 -3.88 -32.22 14.72
C VAL A 103 -3.94 -30.72 14.57
N GLU A 104 -3.83 -30.25 13.33
CA GLU A 104 -4.04 -28.85 13.03
C GLU A 104 -5.19 -28.68 12.06
N LEU A 105 -6.12 -27.80 12.43
CA LEU A 105 -7.36 -27.58 11.73
C LEU A 105 -7.47 -26.13 11.27
N THR A 106 -8.06 -25.93 10.11
CA THR A 106 -8.73 -24.67 9.76
C THR A 106 -10.23 -24.91 9.71
N ILE A 107 -11.00 -24.08 10.40
CA ILE A 107 -12.46 -24.16 10.47
C ILE A 107 -13.02 -22.88 9.86
N ASP A 108 -13.69 -23.01 8.71
CA ASP A 108 -14.42 -21.94 8.05
C ASP A 108 -15.86 -21.93 8.58
N MET A 109 -16.23 -20.90 9.32
CA MET A 109 -17.56 -20.71 9.87
C MET A 109 -18.34 -19.71 9.02
N HIS A 110 -19.30 -20.22 8.25
CA HIS A 110 -20.14 -19.41 7.39
C HIS A 110 -21.36 -18.90 8.16
N VAL A 111 -21.55 -17.60 8.19
CA VAL A 111 -22.64 -16.95 8.91
C VAL A 111 -23.35 -15.94 8.03
N THR A 112 -24.63 -15.74 8.29
CA THR A 112 -25.39 -14.58 7.82
C THR A 112 -25.56 -13.63 9.00
N VAL A 113 -25.12 -12.39 8.85
CA VAL A 113 -25.10 -11.42 9.94
C VAL A 113 -25.78 -10.12 9.53
N PRO A 114 -26.69 -9.57 10.35
CA PRO A 114 -27.24 -8.25 10.07
C PRO A 114 -26.17 -7.17 10.22
N LEU A 115 -26.10 -6.28 9.24
CA LEU A 115 -25.36 -5.03 9.36
C LEU A 115 -26.11 -4.10 10.32
N THR A 116 -25.38 -3.33 11.12
CA THR A 116 -25.96 -2.37 12.05
C THR A 116 -25.18 -1.06 12.04
N SER A 117 -25.88 0.04 12.27
CA SER A 117 -25.29 1.35 12.56
C SER A 117 -25.52 1.68 14.03
N HIS A 118 -24.47 2.14 14.70
CA HIS A 118 -24.57 2.61 16.07
C HIS A 118 -23.73 3.87 16.25
N MET A 119 -24.11 4.69 17.23
CA MET A 119 -23.43 5.94 17.52
C MET A 119 -22.35 5.69 18.58
N VAL A 120 -21.12 6.12 18.30
CA VAL A 120 -19.99 6.09 19.25
C VAL A 120 -19.43 7.50 19.32
N GLY A 121 -19.61 8.18 20.46
CA GLY A 121 -19.34 9.61 20.56
C GLY A 121 -20.26 10.41 19.63
N ASN A 122 -19.71 11.33 18.83
CA ASN A 122 -20.44 12.12 17.82
C ASN A 122 -20.30 11.53 16.41
N ALA A 123 -20.10 10.21 16.26
CA ALA A 123 -19.93 9.59 14.96
C ALA A 123 -20.75 8.30 14.86
N TRP A 124 -21.30 8.09 13.67
CA TRP A 124 -21.83 6.80 13.27
C TRP A 124 -20.68 5.83 13.00
N GLN A 125 -20.85 4.60 13.46
CA GLN A 125 -20.03 3.46 13.11
C GLN A 125 -20.91 2.40 12.45
N ILE A 126 -20.36 1.78 11.40
CA ILE A 126 -20.96 0.61 10.77
C ILE A 126 -20.27 -0.63 11.33
N GLY A 127 -21.06 -1.61 11.74
CA GLY A 127 -20.58 -2.87 12.25
C GLY A 127 -21.48 -4.03 11.85
N VAL A 128 -21.11 -5.20 12.35
CA VAL A 128 -21.89 -6.44 12.19
C VAL A 128 -22.44 -6.85 13.55
N ASN A 129 -23.73 -7.19 13.61
CA ASN A 129 -24.34 -7.64 14.85
C ASN A 129 -24.21 -9.15 15.01
N LEU A 130 -23.08 -9.58 15.57
CA LEU A 130 -22.77 -10.99 15.78
C LEU A 130 -23.65 -11.68 16.84
N ALA A 131 -24.26 -10.93 17.75
CA ALA A 131 -25.24 -11.49 18.69
C ALA A 131 -26.48 -12.06 17.97
N ASN A 132 -26.83 -11.48 16.82
CA ASN A 132 -27.96 -11.89 15.99
C ASN A 132 -27.50 -12.58 14.69
N CYS A 133 -26.29 -13.16 14.66
CA CYS A 133 -25.85 -13.89 13.47
C CYS A 133 -26.49 -15.29 13.41
N TYR A 134 -26.80 -15.71 12.19
CA TYR A 134 -27.23 -17.07 11.90
C TYR A 134 -26.05 -17.83 11.30
N VAL A 135 -25.51 -18.79 12.05
CA VAL A 135 -24.51 -19.70 11.51
C VAL A 135 -25.19 -20.57 10.47
N GLN A 136 -24.68 -20.64 9.25
CA GLN A 136 -25.25 -21.48 8.19
C GLN A 136 -24.65 -22.87 8.23
N LYS A 137 -23.31 -22.94 8.25
CA LYS A 137 -22.53 -24.18 8.28
C LYS A 137 -21.12 -23.90 8.77
N ILE A 138 -20.44 -24.95 9.23
CA ILE A 138 -19.01 -24.94 9.53
C ILE A 138 -18.33 -25.98 8.64
N VAL A 139 -17.14 -25.66 8.13
CA VAL A 139 -16.36 -26.53 7.26
C VAL A 139 -14.96 -26.65 7.84
N ALA A 140 -14.58 -27.86 8.28
CA ALA A 140 -13.27 -28.12 8.83
C ALA A 140 -12.35 -28.77 7.79
N LYS A 141 -11.09 -28.34 7.77
CA LYS A 141 -10.02 -28.90 6.95
C LYS A 141 -8.83 -29.24 7.84
N VAL A 142 -8.33 -30.45 7.74
CA VAL A 142 -7.09 -30.88 8.41
C VAL A 142 -5.91 -30.37 7.60
N VAL A 143 -5.08 -29.49 8.20
CA VAL A 143 -3.94 -28.83 7.54
C VAL A 143 -2.67 -29.67 7.67
N LEU A 144 -2.46 -30.26 8.85
CA LEU A 144 -1.30 -31.08 9.16
C LEU A 144 -1.79 -32.39 9.77
N GLY A 145 -1.39 -33.50 9.17
CA GLY A 145 -1.73 -34.80 9.71
C GLY A 145 -1.34 -35.93 8.78
N TRP A 146 -0.33 -36.69 9.20
CA TRP A 146 -0.15 -38.10 8.86
C TRP A 146 -1.23 -38.95 9.58
N LEU A 147 -2.47 -38.45 9.59
CA LEU A 147 -3.60 -39.14 10.19
C LEU A 147 -4.07 -40.20 9.21
N PRO A 148 -4.35 -41.43 9.66
CA PRO A 148 -5.08 -42.39 8.86
C PRO A 148 -6.37 -41.76 8.31
N PRO A 149 -6.78 -42.01 7.06
CA PRO A 149 -7.97 -41.39 6.45
C PRO A 149 -9.24 -41.55 7.30
N GLU A 150 -9.40 -42.70 7.97
CA GLU A 150 -10.50 -42.97 8.90
C GLU A 150 -10.53 -42.01 10.09
N VAL A 151 -9.35 -41.72 10.65
CA VAL A 151 -9.17 -40.77 11.77
C VAL A 151 -9.41 -39.35 11.31
N ALA A 152 -8.89 -38.97 10.14
CA ALA A 152 -9.10 -37.64 9.56
C ALA A 152 -10.59 -37.34 9.33
N GLY A 153 -11.36 -38.32 8.84
CA GLY A 153 -12.81 -38.21 8.69
C GLY A 153 -13.54 -37.97 10.03
N LYS A 154 -13.12 -38.65 11.10
CA LYS A 154 -13.68 -38.47 12.45
C LYS A 154 -13.33 -37.12 13.07
N VAL A 155 -12.08 -36.68 12.94
CA VAL A 155 -11.66 -35.33 13.35
C VAL A 155 -12.53 -34.28 12.67
N LYS A 156 -12.74 -34.40 11.36
CA LYS A 156 -13.61 -33.49 10.61
C LYS A 156 -15.03 -33.52 11.15
N GLN A 157 -15.60 -34.70 11.41
CA GLN A 157 -16.94 -34.85 11.99
C GLN A 157 -17.08 -34.16 13.36
N ILE A 158 -16.07 -34.27 14.23
CA ILE A 158 -16.05 -33.60 15.55
C ILE A 158 -15.96 -32.08 15.37
N ALA A 159 -15.03 -31.63 14.53
CA ALA A 159 -14.83 -30.21 14.26
C ALA A 159 -16.05 -29.56 13.58
N GLU A 160 -16.84 -30.32 12.82
CA GLU A 160 -18.09 -29.87 12.17
C GLU A 160 -19.35 -30.11 13.02
N SER A 161 -19.21 -30.51 14.29
CA SER A 161 -20.34 -30.81 15.16
C SER A 161 -21.16 -29.57 15.58
N GLN A 162 -22.40 -29.81 16.00
CA GLN A 162 -23.26 -28.75 16.55
C GLN A 162 -22.68 -28.12 17.83
N LEU A 163 -21.94 -28.88 18.64
CA LEU A 163 -21.28 -28.35 19.84
C LEU A 163 -20.17 -27.37 19.45
N THR A 164 -19.29 -27.76 18.52
CA THR A 164 -18.22 -26.90 18.00
C THR A 164 -18.81 -25.63 17.38
N ARG A 165 -19.92 -25.76 16.64
CA ARG A 165 -20.67 -24.63 16.09
C ARG A 165 -21.13 -23.65 17.17
N SER A 166 -21.70 -24.15 18.28
CA SER A 166 -22.14 -23.31 19.40
C SER A 166 -20.98 -22.63 20.12
N LEU A 167 -19.84 -23.33 20.30
CA LEU A 167 -18.63 -22.79 20.92
C LEU A 167 -18.01 -21.66 20.09
N LEU A 168 -17.88 -21.88 18.77
CA LEU A 168 -17.38 -20.85 17.84
C LEU A 168 -18.34 -19.66 17.77
N ASN A 169 -19.65 -19.90 17.78
CA ASN A 169 -20.63 -18.81 17.83
C ASN A 169 -20.51 -18.01 19.13
N ALA A 170 -20.40 -18.67 20.28
CA ALA A 170 -20.20 -18.00 21.56
C ALA A 170 -18.90 -17.18 21.57
N ALA A 171 -17.83 -17.66 20.94
CA ALA A 171 -16.59 -16.91 20.78
C ALA A 171 -16.76 -15.68 19.87
N LEU A 172 -17.50 -15.81 18.75
CA LEU A 172 -17.80 -14.67 17.86
C LEU A 172 -18.67 -13.61 18.55
N VAL A 173 -19.66 -14.00 19.36
CA VAL A 173 -20.51 -13.04 20.08
C VAL A 173 -19.69 -12.13 21.01
N LYS A 174 -18.55 -12.61 21.52
CA LYS A 174 -17.62 -11.79 22.33
C LYS A 174 -16.99 -10.64 21.56
N LEU A 175 -16.95 -10.70 20.22
CA LEU A 175 -16.46 -9.58 19.41
C LEU A 175 -17.39 -8.36 19.49
N GLY A 176 -18.68 -8.53 19.83
CA GLY A 176 -19.62 -7.42 19.95
C GLY A 176 -19.69 -6.46 18.73
N PRO A 177 -20.60 -5.49 18.74
CA PRO A 177 -20.59 -4.41 17.76
C PRO A 177 -19.32 -3.51 17.81
N PRO A 178 -18.75 -3.18 18.99
CA PRO A 178 -17.60 -2.28 19.06
C PRO A 178 -16.24 -2.92 18.77
N LEU A 179 -16.10 -4.26 18.75
CA LEU A 179 -14.84 -4.91 18.36
C LEU A 179 -14.86 -5.47 16.94
N LEU A 180 -15.94 -5.35 16.16
CA LEU A 180 -15.90 -5.47 14.70
C LEU A 180 -16.60 -4.27 14.01
N PRO A 181 -16.20 -3.02 14.33
CA PRO A 181 -16.54 -1.91 13.49
C PRO A 181 -15.89 -2.16 12.13
N LEU A 182 -16.72 -2.22 11.09
CA LEU A 182 -16.23 -2.09 9.72
C LEU A 182 -15.55 -0.71 9.53
N THR A 183 -15.82 0.23 10.44
CA THR A 183 -15.36 1.63 10.43
C THR A 183 -15.36 2.22 11.85
N THR A 184 -14.30 2.88 12.34
CA THR A 184 -14.38 3.51 13.69
C THR A 184 -15.01 4.91 13.69
N THR A 185 -15.17 5.54 12.54
CA THR A 185 -15.89 6.80 12.33
C THR A 185 -16.22 6.87 10.84
N THR A 186 -17.44 6.54 10.43
CA THR A 186 -17.85 6.70 9.03
C THR A 186 -18.28 8.12 8.76
N VAL A 187 -19.22 8.60 9.56
CA VAL A 187 -19.96 9.84 9.33
C VAL A 187 -20.15 10.48 10.68
N PRO A 188 -19.73 11.73 10.89
CA PRO A 188 -20.15 12.51 12.04
C PRO A 188 -21.68 12.48 12.17
N ALA A 189 -22.20 12.26 13.38
CA ALA A 189 -23.64 12.37 13.62
C ALA A 189 -24.12 13.82 13.43
N VAL A 190 -23.22 14.77 13.65
CA VAL A 190 -23.38 16.17 13.27
C VAL A 190 -22.13 16.65 12.54
N PHE A 191 -22.32 17.22 11.35
CA PHE A 191 -21.27 17.91 10.62
C PHE A 191 -21.23 19.37 11.06
N ASP A 192 -20.29 19.68 11.94
CA ASP A 192 -19.99 21.05 12.35
C ASP A 192 -18.82 21.59 11.52
N TYR A 193 -19.06 22.68 10.81
CA TYR A 193 -18.05 23.35 10.00
C TYR A 193 -18.11 24.86 10.23
N SER A 194 -16.94 25.47 10.37
CA SER A 194 -16.80 26.92 10.48
C SER A 194 -15.65 27.36 9.59
N ALA A 195 -15.92 28.28 8.67
CA ALA A 195 -14.87 28.92 7.89
C ALA A 195 -14.57 30.28 8.51
N PRO A 196 -13.31 30.64 8.76
CA PRO A 196 -12.96 32.00 9.15
C PRO A 196 -13.12 32.97 7.97
N LYS A 197 -13.29 34.25 8.27
CA LYS A 197 -13.20 35.30 7.24
C LYS A 197 -11.76 35.38 6.69
N PRO A 198 -11.57 35.77 5.41
CA PRO A 198 -10.24 35.79 4.79
C PRO A 198 -9.27 36.80 5.42
N ILE A 199 -9.76 37.98 5.80
CA ILE A 199 -8.94 39.08 6.35
C ILE A 199 -9.32 39.41 7.80
N GLU A 200 -10.61 39.43 8.08
CA GLU A 200 -11.13 39.83 9.40
C GLU A 200 -11.10 38.65 10.40
N PRO A 201 -10.96 38.91 11.70
CA PRO A 201 -11.13 37.87 12.71
C PRO A 201 -12.60 37.44 12.81
N GLY A 202 -12.82 36.14 13.06
CA GLY A 202 -14.15 35.56 13.28
C GLY A 202 -14.62 34.64 12.14
N PRO A 203 -15.73 33.91 12.35
CA PRO A 203 -16.28 33.02 11.33
C PRO A 203 -16.96 33.83 10.21
N TRP A 204 -16.68 33.43 8.97
CA TRP A 204 -17.42 33.85 7.79
C TRP A 204 -18.77 33.17 7.71
N PHE A 205 -18.80 31.86 7.98
CA PHE A 205 -20.02 31.11 8.16
C PHE A 205 -19.81 29.95 9.14
N THR A 206 -20.88 29.57 9.81
CA THR A 206 -20.96 28.37 10.63
C THR A 206 -22.08 27.49 10.10
N LEU A 207 -21.84 26.19 10.06
CA LEU A 207 -22.76 25.19 9.58
C LEU A 207 -22.80 24.04 10.59
N SER A 208 -24.00 23.62 10.97
CA SER A 208 -24.22 22.43 11.79
C SER A 208 -25.32 21.60 11.14
N LEU A 209 -24.96 20.43 10.62
CA LEU A 209 -25.88 19.55 9.90
C LEU A 209 -26.00 18.20 10.57
N PRO A 210 -27.18 17.80 11.06
CA PRO A 210 -27.38 16.45 11.56
C PRO A 210 -27.34 15.44 10.40
N ALA A 211 -26.65 14.32 10.61
CA ALA A 211 -26.63 13.19 9.70
C ALA A 211 -27.45 12.03 10.29
N ALA A 212 -28.37 11.51 9.50
CA ALA A 212 -29.10 10.30 9.84
C ALA A 212 -28.14 9.09 9.90
N PRO A 213 -28.52 8.00 10.58
CA PRO A 213 -27.76 6.76 10.53
C PRO A 213 -27.52 6.33 9.08
N PRO A 214 -26.30 5.89 8.72
CA PRO A 214 -26.00 5.46 7.36
C PRO A 214 -26.85 4.24 6.97
N VAL A 215 -27.37 4.27 5.75
CA VAL A 215 -28.09 3.15 5.13
C VAL A 215 -27.10 2.32 4.33
N PHE A 216 -27.17 1.00 4.45
CA PHE A 216 -26.28 0.08 3.77
C PHE A 216 -27.07 -0.95 2.96
N VAL A 217 -26.60 -1.25 1.75
CA VAL A 217 -27.20 -2.23 0.85
C VAL A 217 -26.08 -3.09 0.25
N PRO A 218 -25.94 -4.37 0.66
CA PRO A 218 -25.06 -5.29 -0.03
C PRO A 218 -25.64 -5.61 -1.42
N THR A 219 -24.79 -5.55 -2.44
CA THR A 219 -25.08 -5.93 -3.83
C THR A 219 -24.05 -6.96 -4.29
N ASP A 220 -24.16 -7.45 -5.52
CA ASP A 220 -23.27 -8.49 -6.02
C ASP A 220 -21.85 -7.95 -6.25
N GLY A 221 -20.97 -8.25 -5.29
CA GLY A 221 -19.57 -7.82 -5.26
C GLY A 221 -19.30 -6.46 -4.60
N TYR A 222 -20.31 -5.73 -4.14
CA TYR A 222 -20.16 -4.37 -3.60
C TYR A 222 -21.04 -4.11 -2.38
N LEU A 223 -20.62 -3.15 -1.57
CA LEU A 223 -21.39 -2.63 -0.44
C LEU A 223 -21.65 -1.15 -0.72
N VAL A 224 -22.93 -0.80 -0.86
CA VAL A 224 -23.35 0.59 -0.98
C VAL A 224 -23.64 1.13 0.41
N VAL A 225 -23.08 2.28 0.72
CA VAL A 225 -23.34 3.04 1.94
C VAL A 225 -23.86 4.41 1.53
N ALA A 226 -24.93 4.89 2.16
CA ALA A 226 -25.52 6.17 1.86
C ALA A 226 -25.89 6.92 3.12
N VAL A 227 -25.83 8.25 3.06
CA VAL A 227 -26.13 9.13 4.18
C VAL A 227 -27.30 10.03 3.81
N ASN A 228 -28.28 10.08 4.70
CA ASN A 228 -29.39 11.02 4.60
C ASN A 228 -29.14 12.22 5.54
N VAL A 229 -29.41 13.41 5.04
CA VAL A 229 -29.42 14.66 5.81
C VAL A 229 -30.89 15.10 5.92
N PRO A 230 -31.50 14.99 7.12
CA PRO A 230 -32.89 15.36 7.33
C PRO A 230 -33.18 16.80 6.89
N GLY A 231 -34.35 17.03 6.29
CA GLY A 231 -34.76 18.34 5.74
C GLY A 231 -34.24 18.64 4.33
N TYR A 232 -33.21 17.92 3.88
CA TYR A 232 -32.62 18.10 2.55
C TYR A 232 -32.84 16.89 1.63
N THR A 233 -32.82 15.69 2.20
CA THR A 233 -32.78 14.44 1.43
C THR A 233 -33.77 13.41 2.00
N SER A 234 -34.29 12.57 1.12
CA SER A 234 -35.31 11.55 1.40
C SER A 234 -35.00 10.26 0.64
N GLY A 235 -33.77 9.78 0.82
CA GLY A 235 -33.26 8.64 0.06
C GLY A 235 -34.10 7.36 0.24
N HIS A 236 -34.20 6.57 -0.84
CA HIS A 236 -34.94 5.31 -0.85
C HIS A 236 -34.00 4.10 -0.96
N PRO A 237 -33.98 3.16 0.01
CA PRO A 237 -33.03 2.04 0.02
C PRO A 237 -33.06 1.17 -1.24
N ALA A 238 -34.23 0.90 -1.81
CA ALA A 238 -34.34 0.09 -3.03
C ALA A 238 -33.63 0.70 -4.25
N ALA A 239 -33.50 2.04 -4.32
CA ALA A 239 -32.82 2.72 -5.41
C ALA A 239 -31.28 2.64 -5.29
N LEU A 240 -30.73 2.38 -4.10
CA LEU A 240 -29.28 2.21 -3.90
C LEU A 240 -28.74 0.95 -4.59
N ALA A 241 -29.52 -0.12 -4.62
CA ALA A 241 -29.12 -1.34 -5.31
C ALA A 241 -28.97 -1.11 -6.83
N GLN A 242 -29.86 -0.30 -7.41
CA GLN A 242 -29.79 0.08 -8.83
C GLN A 242 -28.58 1.00 -9.08
N TYR A 243 -28.35 1.98 -8.20
CA TYR A 243 -27.21 2.89 -8.31
C TYR A 243 -25.87 2.16 -8.44
N ALA A 244 -25.64 1.15 -7.59
CA ALA A 244 -24.41 0.35 -7.65
C ALA A 244 -24.20 -0.29 -9.02
N HIS A 245 -25.27 -0.78 -9.64
CA HIS A 245 -25.22 -1.42 -10.94
C HIS A 245 -24.91 -0.41 -12.06
N ASP A 246 -25.47 0.80 -11.98
CA ASP A 246 -25.38 1.81 -13.04
C ASP A 246 -24.03 2.54 -13.07
N VAL A 247 -23.35 2.65 -11.93
CA VAL A 247 -22.13 3.47 -11.79
C VAL A 247 -20.85 2.70 -12.05
N TYR A 248 -20.93 1.36 -12.08
CA TYR A 248 -19.82 0.41 -12.09
C TYR A 248 -18.57 0.83 -12.90
N PRO A 249 -17.43 1.06 -12.22
CA PRO A 249 -16.09 0.91 -12.81
C PRO A 249 -15.19 0.03 -11.92
N GLU A 250 -14.01 -0.32 -12.41
CA GLU A 250 -12.95 -1.11 -11.73
C GLU A 250 -12.30 -0.41 -10.51
N ALA A 251 -13.06 0.32 -9.70
CA ALA A 251 -12.57 1.11 -8.56
C ALA A 251 -12.70 0.36 -7.22
N ASP A 252 -11.73 0.55 -6.32
CA ASP A 252 -11.78 -0.02 -4.95
C ASP A 252 -12.87 0.65 -4.10
N LEU A 253 -13.00 1.97 -4.25
CA LEU A 253 -13.96 2.83 -3.57
C LEU A 253 -14.45 3.88 -4.57
N LEU A 254 -15.75 4.07 -4.66
CA LEU A 254 -16.37 5.17 -5.38
C LEU A 254 -17.19 5.98 -4.39
N SER A 255 -17.04 7.30 -4.38
CA SER A 255 -17.85 8.18 -3.55
C SER A 255 -18.51 9.23 -4.43
N SER A 256 -19.79 9.50 -4.19
CA SER A 256 -20.52 10.55 -4.87
C SER A 256 -21.28 11.45 -3.89
N ILE A 257 -21.47 12.69 -4.30
CA ILE A 257 -22.28 13.68 -3.61
C ILE A 257 -23.39 14.17 -4.53
N ASN A 258 -24.60 14.30 -3.99
CA ASN A 258 -25.75 14.84 -4.70
C ASN A 258 -25.60 16.36 -4.86
N LEU A 259 -25.50 16.84 -6.10
CA LEU A 259 -25.32 18.25 -6.39
C LEU A 259 -26.59 19.08 -6.13
N SER A 260 -27.76 18.46 -6.15
CA SER A 260 -29.02 19.13 -5.80
C SER A 260 -29.05 19.42 -4.30
N PHE A 261 -28.68 18.44 -3.48
CA PHE A 261 -28.45 18.62 -2.04
C PHE A 261 -27.44 19.74 -1.78
N LEU A 262 -26.28 19.69 -2.43
CA LEU A 262 -25.23 20.69 -2.21
C LEU A 262 -25.70 22.11 -2.63
N THR A 263 -26.45 22.23 -3.73
CA THR A 263 -27.01 23.52 -4.17
C THR A 263 -28.01 24.07 -3.14
N ASP A 264 -28.93 23.22 -2.67
CA ASP A 264 -29.92 23.60 -1.66
C ASP A 264 -29.27 23.99 -0.34
N LEU A 265 -28.28 23.20 0.12
CA LEU A 265 -27.51 23.47 1.32
C LEU A 265 -26.78 24.82 1.23
N MET A 266 -26.07 25.05 0.12
CA MET A 266 -25.36 26.30 -0.10
C MET A 266 -26.34 27.48 -0.06
N SER A 267 -27.45 27.40 -0.81
CA SER A 267 -28.40 28.51 -0.93
C SER A 267 -29.13 28.86 0.37
N ARG A 268 -29.45 27.86 1.20
CA ARG A 268 -30.24 28.06 2.44
C ARG A 268 -29.38 28.40 3.65
N GLU A 269 -28.25 27.71 3.82
CA GLU A 269 -27.46 27.82 5.05
C GLU A 269 -26.22 28.69 4.86
N ILE A 270 -25.48 28.52 3.75
CA ILE A 270 -24.13 29.08 3.62
C ILE A 270 -24.16 30.47 2.97
N LEU A 271 -24.72 30.59 1.77
CA LEU A 271 -24.71 31.84 1.00
C LEU A 271 -25.31 33.04 1.75
N PRO A 272 -26.39 32.90 2.54
CA PRO A 272 -26.91 34.01 3.33
C PRO A 272 -25.95 34.53 4.40
N GLN A 273 -25.00 33.71 4.86
CA GLN A 273 -23.95 34.11 5.79
C GLN A 273 -22.74 34.74 5.07
N LEU A 274 -22.52 34.40 3.79
CA LEU A 274 -21.42 34.92 2.97
C LEU A 274 -21.70 36.34 2.49
N GLY A 275 -21.47 37.33 3.35
CA GLY A 275 -21.60 38.73 3.00
C GLY A 275 -20.69 39.66 3.79
N TYR A 276 -20.67 40.92 3.35
CA TYR A 276 -19.99 42.05 4.01
C TYR A 276 -18.58 41.75 4.54
N THR A 277 -17.73 41.13 3.71
CA THR A 277 -16.39 40.69 4.13
C THR A 277 -15.34 41.06 3.07
N PHE A 278 -14.18 41.59 3.49
CA PHE A 278 -13.06 41.82 2.58
C PHE A 278 -12.40 40.51 2.17
N LEU A 279 -12.29 40.28 0.85
CA LEU A 279 -11.68 39.08 0.27
C LEU A 279 -10.17 39.23 0.10
N ALA A 280 -9.74 40.36 -0.45
CA ALA A 280 -8.34 40.72 -0.63
C ALA A 280 -8.20 42.23 -0.85
N GLY A 281 -7.28 42.88 -0.13
CA GLY A 281 -7.00 44.31 -0.27
C GLY A 281 -8.27 45.17 -0.20
N GLN A 282 -8.63 45.78 -1.32
CA GLN A 282 -9.76 46.70 -1.47
C GLN A 282 -11.05 46.04 -1.98
N VAL A 283 -11.06 44.72 -2.18
CA VAL A 283 -12.22 43.98 -2.68
C VAL A 283 -13.05 43.46 -1.52
N ARG A 284 -14.29 43.92 -1.39
CA ARG A 284 -15.29 43.43 -0.44
C ARG A 284 -16.34 42.60 -1.16
N LEU A 285 -16.64 41.42 -0.66
CA LEU A 285 -17.85 40.68 -1.03
C LEU A 285 -19.02 41.29 -0.26
N ASN A 286 -20.01 41.85 -0.96
CA ASN A 286 -21.23 42.32 -0.33
C ASN A 286 -22.18 41.15 -0.09
N GLN A 287 -22.44 40.37 -1.14
CA GLN A 287 -23.37 39.25 -1.10
C GLN A 287 -23.07 38.24 -2.22
N VAL A 288 -23.31 36.95 -1.99
CA VAL A 288 -23.47 35.97 -3.07
C VAL A 288 -24.93 35.92 -3.50
N LEU A 289 -25.21 36.34 -4.73
CA LEU A 289 -26.57 36.42 -5.27
C LEU A 289 -27.11 35.03 -5.62
N PHE A 290 -26.30 34.20 -6.27
CA PHE A 290 -26.63 32.78 -6.46
C PHE A 290 -25.38 31.94 -6.73
N LEU A 291 -25.52 30.63 -6.51
CA LEU A 291 -24.59 29.58 -6.92
C LEU A 291 -25.40 28.49 -7.64
N GLN A 292 -25.02 28.16 -8.87
CA GLN A 292 -25.70 27.16 -9.70
C GLN A 292 -24.70 26.19 -10.30
N MET A 293 -25.01 24.89 -10.21
CA MET A 293 -24.27 23.84 -10.91
C MET A 293 -24.99 23.52 -12.22
N LYS A 294 -24.34 23.73 -13.35
CA LYS A 294 -24.94 23.55 -14.68
C LYS A 294 -23.89 23.25 -15.74
N LEU A 295 -24.35 22.88 -16.94
CA LEU A 295 -23.49 22.89 -18.12
C LEU A 295 -23.11 24.32 -18.48
N ILE A 296 -21.81 24.53 -18.62
CA ILE A 296 -21.21 25.78 -19.04
C ILE A 296 -20.59 25.57 -20.42
N ASP A 297 -20.74 26.56 -21.30
CA ASP A 297 -20.12 26.51 -22.62
C ASP A 297 -18.67 27.00 -22.50
N VAL A 298 -17.73 26.10 -22.78
CA VAL A 298 -16.29 26.39 -22.77
C VAL A 298 -15.75 25.99 -24.12
N GLU A 299 -15.33 26.97 -24.93
CA GLU A 299 -14.72 26.73 -26.25
C GLU A 299 -15.60 25.87 -27.17
N ASN A 300 -16.91 26.17 -27.24
CA ASN A 300 -17.92 25.42 -28.00
C ASN A 300 -18.13 23.98 -27.52
N LYS A 301 -17.74 23.66 -26.29
CA LYS A 301 -18.00 22.38 -25.63
C LYS A 301 -18.76 22.63 -24.34
N LYS A 302 -19.95 22.04 -24.22
CA LYS A 302 -20.70 22.03 -22.96
C LYS A 302 -19.98 21.11 -21.98
N ARG A 303 -19.59 21.66 -20.82
CA ARG A 303 -18.99 20.92 -19.72
C ARG A 303 -19.73 21.18 -18.43
N PRO A 304 -19.87 20.19 -17.55
CA PRO A 304 -20.38 20.41 -16.19
C PRO A 304 -19.50 21.40 -15.43
N GLY A 305 -20.11 22.39 -14.81
CA GLY A 305 -19.40 23.43 -14.07
C GLY A 305 -20.29 24.16 -13.07
N ILE A 306 -19.72 25.21 -12.50
CA ILE A 306 -20.36 26.06 -11.51
C ILE A 306 -20.41 27.47 -12.07
N ARG A 307 -21.57 28.11 -11.90
CA ARG A 307 -21.82 29.52 -12.15
C ARG A 307 -22.20 30.18 -10.83
N ALA A 308 -21.42 31.15 -10.40
CA ALA A 308 -21.73 31.99 -9.26
C ALA A 308 -21.96 33.42 -9.73
N MET A 309 -22.89 34.12 -9.10
CA MET A 309 -23.03 35.57 -9.27
C MET A 309 -22.87 36.22 -7.90
N VAL A 310 -21.93 37.15 -7.81
CA VAL A 310 -21.58 37.83 -6.57
C VAL A 310 -21.70 39.33 -6.75
N ASP A 311 -22.17 40.02 -5.73
CA ASP A 311 -22.08 41.46 -5.63
C ASP A 311 -20.82 41.82 -4.83
N ILE A 312 -19.94 42.60 -5.42
CA ILE A 312 -18.69 43.04 -4.80
C ILE A 312 -18.61 44.56 -4.78
N SER A 313 -17.85 45.08 -3.81
CA SER A 313 -17.43 46.47 -3.75
C SER A 313 -15.91 46.56 -3.87
N LEU A 314 -15.44 47.45 -4.73
CA LEU A 314 -14.04 47.84 -4.87
C LEU A 314 -13.84 49.20 -4.21
N PHE A 315 -12.90 49.28 -3.27
CA PHE A 315 -12.60 50.51 -2.52
C PHE A 315 -11.32 51.16 -3.02
N SER A 316 -11.39 52.15 -3.91
CA SER A 316 -10.16 52.81 -4.38
C SER A 316 -9.58 53.76 -3.32
N ASN A 317 -8.26 53.69 -3.12
CA ASN A 317 -7.51 54.68 -2.32
C ASN A 317 -7.10 55.91 -3.16
N GLU A 318 -7.46 55.97 -4.44
CA GLU A 318 -7.10 57.10 -5.30
C GLU A 318 -7.99 58.32 -5.02
N VAL A 319 -7.36 59.35 -4.47
CA VAL A 319 -7.97 60.65 -4.14
C VAL A 319 -8.71 61.27 -5.34
N VAL A 320 -8.20 61.07 -6.56
CA VAL A 320 -8.81 61.58 -7.80
C VAL A 320 -10.19 60.96 -8.05
N HIS A 321 -10.36 59.67 -7.78
CA HIS A 321 -11.65 58.99 -7.94
C HIS A 321 -12.69 59.53 -6.96
N PHE A 322 -12.29 59.79 -5.70
CA PHE A 322 -13.16 60.40 -4.69
C PHE A 322 -13.64 61.80 -5.10
N PHE A 323 -12.76 62.63 -5.67
CA PHE A 323 -13.14 63.97 -6.15
C PHE A 323 -14.13 63.95 -7.32
N ILE A 324 -14.10 62.93 -8.17
CA ILE A 324 -14.95 62.83 -9.36
C ILE A 324 -16.28 62.12 -9.07
N ALA A 325 -16.24 61.02 -8.32
CA ALA A 325 -17.40 60.15 -8.10
C ALA A 325 -18.14 60.41 -6.78
N GLY A 326 -17.52 61.15 -5.84
CA GLY A 326 -18.08 61.40 -4.51
C GLY A 326 -18.11 60.15 -3.60
N THR A 327 -17.64 59.00 -4.07
CA THR A 327 -17.55 57.75 -3.30
C THR A 327 -16.21 57.06 -3.57
N THR A 328 -15.67 56.37 -2.56
CA THR A 328 -14.54 55.45 -2.74
C THR A 328 -14.99 54.04 -3.13
N GLU A 329 -16.29 53.75 -3.04
CA GLU A 329 -16.89 52.43 -3.27
C GLU A 329 -17.48 52.33 -4.69
N ILE A 330 -16.96 51.39 -5.48
CA ILE A 330 -17.53 50.97 -6.76
C ILE A 330 -18.18 49.60 -6.55
N ARG A 331 -19.50 49.52 -6.68
CA ARG A 331 -20.22 48.25 -6.67
C ARG A 331 -20.21 47.61 -8.04
N ALA A 332 -20.06 46.30 -8.12
CA ALA A 332 -20.14 45.56 -9.38
C ALA A 332 -20.72 44.17 -9.13
N THR A 333 -21.59 43.74 -10.04
CA THR A 333 -22.06 42.34 -10.06
C THR A 333 -21.10 41.54 -10.92
N VAL A 334 -20.44 40.55 -10.34
CA VAL A 334 -19.49 39.68 -11.02
C VAL A 334 -20.08 38.28 -11.18
N GLU A 335 -20.14 37.82 -12.42
CA GLU A 335 -20.46 36.44 -12.77
C GLU A 335 -19.16 35.64 -12.92
N ILE A 336 -19.01 34.60 -12.11
CA ILE A 336 -17.88 33.67 -12.11
C ILE A 336 -18.35 32.35 -12.68
N THR A 337 -17.69 31.89 -13.76
CA THR A 337 -17.93 30.58 -14.34
C THR A 337 -16.66 29.76 -14.32
N GLY A 338 -16.73 28.53 -13.80
CA GLY A 338 -15.61 27.61 -13.80
C GLY A 338 -16.03 26.15 -13.71
N TYR A 339 -15.07 25.25 -13.88
CA TYR A 339 -15.30 23.81 -13.73
C TYR A 339 -14.23 23.15 -12.85
N PRO A 340 -14.61 22.15 -12.06
CA PRO A 340 -13.65 21.33 -11.31
C PRO A 340 -12.99 20.29 -12.23
N TYR A 341 -11.72 20.00 -12.01
CA TYR A 341 -11.03 18.87 -12.63
C TYR A 341 -9.97 18.27 -11.70
N LEU A 342 -9.58 17.02 -11.97
CA LEU A 342 -8.50 16.33 -11.25
C LEU A 342 -7.18 16.57 -12.00
N ASN A 343 -6.19 17.17 -11.35
CA ASN A 343 -4.88 17.39 -11.96
C ASN A 343 -3.99 16.12 -11.88
N HIS A 344 -2.82 16.16 -12.53
CA HIS A 344 -1.87 15.03 -12.54
C HIS A 344 -1.30 14.67 -11.15
N ALA A 345 -1.39 15.59 -10.18
CA ALA A 345 -0.97 15.36 -8.80
C ALA A 345 -2.09 14.76 -7.93
N GLY A 346 -3.25 14.41 -8.50
CA GLY A 346 -4.38 13.83 -7.76
C GLY A 346 -5.14 14.83 -6.90
N ARG A 347 -5.07 16.13 -7.22
CA ARG A 347 -5.79 17.19 -6.51
C ARG A 347 -6.97 17.72 -7.34
N ILE A 348 -8.09 18.02 -6.69
CA ILE A 348 -9.17 18.75 -7.34
C ILE A 348 -8.78 20.21 -7.41
N VAL A 349 -8.81 20.77 -8.62
CA VAL A 349 -8.61 22.18 -8.90
C VAL A 349 -9.85 22.74 -9.57
N PHE A 350 -10.21 23.97 -9.22
CA PHE A 350 -11.29 24.69 -9.87
C PHE A 350 -10.72 25.68 -10.89
N GLN A 351 -11.01 25.45 -12.18
CA GLN A 351 -10.56 26.33 -13.24
C GLN A 351 -11.62 27.38 -13.54
N ILE A 352 -11.31 28.65 -13.30
CA ILE A 352 -12.15 29.77 -13.70
C ILE A 352 -11.96 30.00 -15.20
N VAL A 353 -13.05 29.92 -15.95
CA VAL A 353 -13.09 30.07 -17.41
C VAL A 353 -13.49 31.49 -17.79
N LYS A 354 -14.53 32.00 -17.14
CA LYS A 354 -15.13 33.30 -17.46
C LYS A 354 -15.36 34.09 -16.18
N LEU A 355 -15.06 35.37 -16.25
CA LEU A 355 -15.23 36.34 -15.17
C LEU A 355 -15.80 37.61 -15.80
N ASP A 356 -17.12 37.79 -15.72
CA ASP A 356 -17.81 38.94 -16.31
C ASP A 356 -18.24 39.90 -15.21
N ALA A 357 -17.87 41.17 -15.32
CA ALA A 357 -18.27 42.20 -14.37
C ALA A 357 -19.27 43.16 -15.02
N ALA A 358 -20.47 43.25 -14.47
CA ALA A 358 -21.45 44.28 -14.82
C ALA A 358 -21.23 45.52 -13.94
N ILE A 359 -20.69 46.58 -14.54
CA ILE A 359 -20.49 47.87 -13.89
C ILE A 359 -21.82 48.64 -13.87
N PRO A 360 -22.19 49.33 -12.76
CA PRO A 360 -23.43 50.10 -12.65
C PRO A 360 -23.58 51.14 -13.76
N GLY A 361 -24.83 51.36 -14.20
CA GLY A 361 -25.15 52.29 -15.27
C GLY A 361 -24.69 53.72 -15.00
N TRP A 362 -24.65 54.18 -13.75
CA TRP A 362 -24.12 55.51 -13.40
C TRP A 362 -22.60 55.58 -13.57
N ALA A 363 -21.85 54.52 -13.26
CA ALA A 363 -20.41 54.48 -13.48
C ALA A 363 -20.13 54.40 -14.98
N GLN A 364 -20.90 53.61 -15.75
CA GLN A 364 -20.85 53.65 -17.21
C GLN A 364 -21.22 55.01 -17.79
N ALA A 365 -22.22 55.69 -17.20
CA ALA A 365 -22.63 57.03 -17.61
C ALA A 365 -21.55 58.06 -17.28
N ILE A 366 -20.97 58.06 -16.08
CA ILE A 366 -19.83 58.92 -15.72
C ILE A 366 -18.65 58.62 -16.64
N ILE A 367 -18.30 57.36 -16.91
CA ILE A 367 -17.26 57.00 -17.88
C ILE A 367 -17.56 57.62 -19.25
N ARG A 368 -18.80 57.50 -19.75
CA ARG A 368 -19.23 58.03 -21.06
C ARG A 368 -19.35 59.57 -21.09
N SER A 369 -19.80 60.19 -20.00
CA SER A 369 -19.99 61.64 -19.86
C SER A 369 -18.66 62.36 -19.64
N THR A 370 -17.76 61.79 -18.84
CA THR A 370 -16.42 62.33 -18.60
C THR A 370 -15.55 62.18 -19.86
N ALA A 371 -15.78 61.12 -20.66
CA ALA A 371 -15.22 60.96 -22.01
C ALA A 371 -15.68 62.04 -23.01
N PHE A 372 -16.74 62.80 -22.70
CA PHE A 372 -17.24 63.88 -23.55
C PHE A 372 -16.72 65.27 -23.14
N ILE A 373 -16.28 65.46 -21.88
CA ILE A 373 -16.02 66.78 -21.30
C ILE A 373 -14.51 67.11 -21.18
N LEU A 374 -13.59 66.13 -21.13
CA LEU A 374 -12.15 66.36 -20.84
C LEU A 374 -11.16 65.61 -21.78
N PRO A 375 -10.96 66.05 -23.05
CA PRO A 375 -10.28 65.33 -24.16
C PRO A 375 -8.92 64.65 -23.89
N PRO A 376 -8.01 65.15 -23.01
CA PRO A 376 -6.75 64.44 -22.72
C PRO A 376 -6.91 63.36 -21.62
N LEU A 377 -7.89 63.50 -20.74
CA LEU A 377 -8.23 62.53 -19.68
C LEU A 377 -9.21 61.45 -20.19
N THR A 378 -9.87 61.66 -21.34
CA THR A 378 -10.85 60.74 -21.95
C THR A 378 -10.26 59.40 -22.37
N VAL A 379 -8.98 59.37 -22.76
CA VAL A 379 -8.28 58.13 -23.11
C VAL A 379 -7.85 57.38 -21.85
N VAL A 380 -7.62 58.12 -20.76
CA VAL A 380 -6.95 57.59 -19.58
C VAL A 380 -7.95 57.09 -18.55
N ALA A 381 -9.04 57.80 -18.25
CA ALA A 381 -9.93 57.43 -17.14
C ALA A 381 -10.81 56.18 -17.39
N PRO A 382 -11.50 56.03 -18.55
CA PRO A 382 -12.19 54.80 -18.90
C PRO A 382 -11.23 53.61 -18.99
N PHE A 383 -10.07 53.83 -19.61
CA PHE A 383 -9.02 52.83 -19.75
C PHE A 383 -8.40 52.48 -18.41
N MET A 384 -8.22 53.42 -17.49
CA MET A 384 -7.70 53.17 -16.14
C MET A 384 -8.72 52.44 -15.29
N LEU A 385 -10.00 52.77 -15.33
CA LEU A 385 -11.02 52.06 -14.56
C LEU A 385 -11.27 50.66 -15.12
N GLU A 386 -11.33 50.51 -16.45
CA GLU A 386 -11.39 49.21 -17.11
C GLU A 386 -10.10 48.41 -16.88
N ASN A 387 -8.92 49.03 -16.89
CA ASN A 387 -7.63 48.37 -16.56
C ASN A 387 -7.45 48.12 -15.07
N LEU A 388 -8.07 48.90 -14.18
CA LEU A 388 -8.05 48.67 -12.74
C LEU A 388 -8.99 47.52 -12.40
N LEU A 389 -10.19 47.49 -12.96
CA LEU A 389 -11.10 46.35 -12.79
C LEU A 389 -10.55 45.11 -13.48
N SER A 390 -10.21 45.20 -14.77
CA SER A 390 -9.67 44.05 -15.52
C SER A 390 -8.29 43.66 -15.01
N GLY A 391 -7.47 44.59 -14.53
CA GLY A 391 -6.20 44.35 -13.86
C GLY A 391 -6.40 43.69 -12.51
N ALA A 392 -7.25 44.20 -11.63
CA ALA A 392 -7.56 43.55 -10.36
C ALA A 392 -8.20 42.16 -10.55
N LEU A 393 -9.05 41.99 -11.56
CA LEU A 393 -9.67 40.70 -11.91
C LEU A 393 -8.66 39.76 -12.59
N ARG A 394 -7.73 40.27 -13.40
CA ARG A 394 -6.64 39.52 -14.03
C ARG A 394 -5.59 39.13 -12.99
N ASP A 395 -5.26 40.00 -12.06
CA ASP A 395 -4.37 39.74 -10.93
C ASP A 395 -5.03 38.73 -10.00
N LEU A 396 -6.33 38.86 -9.70
CA LEU A 396 -7.11 37.80 -9.04
C LEU A 396 -7.04 36.49 -9.83
N ARG A 397 -7.13 36.51 -11.16
CA ARG A 397 -7.04 35.30 -11.99
C ARG A 397 -5.63 34.71 -12.02
N ILE A 398 -4.58 35.53 -12.07
CA ILE A 398 -3.17 35.12 -12.11
C ILE A 398 -2.72 34.64 -10.73
N ASP A 399 -3.02 35.39 -9.67
CA ASP A 399 -2.82 34.97 -8.29
C ASP A 399 -3.65 33.73 -7.99
N ASN A 400 -4.89 33.61 -8.46
CA ASN A 400 -5.64 32.36 -8.32
C ASN A 400 -5.05 31.24 -9.16
N ALA A 401 -4.46 31.48 -10.35
CA ALA A 401 -3.78 30.44 -11.10
C ALA A 401 -2.49 29.97 -10.38
N ARG A 402 -1.77 30.90 -9.74
CA ARG A 402 -0.57 30.62 -8.94
C ARG A 402 -0.91 29.93 -7.61
N LYS A 403 -1.93 30.44 -6.91
CA LYS A 403 -2.48 29.92 -5.65
C LYS A 403 -3.43 28.76 -5.84
N ALA A 404 -3.86 28.41 -7.06
CA ALA A 404 -4.68 27.22 -7.33
C ALA A 404 -3.94 25.94 -6.94
N HIS A 405 -2.60 25.97 -6.89
CA HIS A 405 -1.80 24.89 -6.32
C HIS A 405 -1.80 24.89 -4.78
N GLU A 406 -1.97 26.05 -4.14
CA GLU A 406 -2.05 26.24 -2.68
C GLU A 406 -3.46 25.96 -2.14
N GLY A 407 -4.52 26.24 -2.91
CA GLY A 407 -5.93 25.95 -2.58
C GLY A 407 -6.45 24.62 -3.14
N ALA A 408 -5.57 23.79 -3.72
CA ALA A 408 -5.94 22.49 -4.27
C ALA A 408 -6.31 21.51 -3.15
N ILE A 409 -7.45 20.82 -3.29
CA ILE A 409 -7.85 19.80 -2.32
C ILE A 409 -7.14 18.49 -2.69
N GLU A 410 -6.22 18.06 -1.83
CA GLU A 410 -5.59 16.75 -1.97
C GLU A 410 -6.62 15.66 -1.63
N LEU A 411 -7.06 14.92 -2.65
CA LEU A 411 -7.92 13.75 -2.45
C LEU A 411 -7.12 12.51 -2.01
N GLY A 412 -5.80 12.64 -1.96
CA GLY A 412 -4.88 11.62 -1.51
C GLY A 412 -4.62 11.72 -0.01
N THR A 413 -4.82 10.64 0.74
CA THR A 413 -4.34 10.61 2.13
C THR A 413 -3.79 9.24 2.49
N ASP A 414 -2.70 9.24 3.27
CA ASP A 414 -2.19 8.04 3.90
C ASP A 414 -2.80 7.95 5.31
N ARG A 415 -3.59 6.89 5.55
CA ARG A 415 -4.30 6.69 6.82
C ARG A 415 -4.14 5.24 7.26
N ALA A 416 -3.77 5.02 8.52
CA ALA A 416 -3.99 3.73 9.15
C ALA A 416 -5.49 3.47 9.23
N LEU A 417 -5.90 2.20 9.16
CA LEU A 417 -7.27 1.89 9.52
C LEU A 417 -7.45 2.24 11.00
N PRO A 418 -8.59 2.80 11.37
CA PRO A 418 -8.68 3.28 12.73
C PRO A 418 -8.68 2.15 13.76
N GLY A 419 -8.11 2.41 14.94
CA GLY A 419 -7.84 1.37 15.94
C GLY A 419 -6.69 0.43 15.57
N THR A 420 -6.07 0.60 14.39
CA THR A 420 -4.86 -0.13 14.00
C THR A 420 -3.66 0.82 13.92
N SER A 421 -2.46 0.28 14.15
CA SER A 421 -1.21 1.01 13.97
C SER A 421 -0.59 0.77 12.59
N ALA A 422 -0.99 -0.30 11.91
CA ALA A 422 -0.49 -0.70 10.59
C ALA A 422 -1.43 -1.75 9.93
N PRO A 423 -1.31 -1.98 8.61
CA PRO A 423 -0.61 -1.14 7.65
C PRO A 423 -1.34 0.19 7.44
N VAL A 424 -0.57 1.20 7.04
CA VAL A 424 -1.10 2.48 6.55
C VAL A 424 -1.58 2.26 5.12
N PHE A 425 -2.75 2.79 4.77
CA PHE A 425 -3.32 2.72 3.43
C PHE A 425 -3.26 4.08 2.76
N ARG A 426 -2.81 4.10 1.52
CA ARG A 426 -2.94 5.23 0.61
C ARG A 426 -4.29 5.16 -0.07
N PHE A 427 -5.11 6.17 0.17
CA PHE A 427 -6.29 6.48 -0.61
C PHE A 427 -5.84 7.48 -1.66
N ALA A 428 -6.01 7.16 -2.94
CA ALA A 428 -5.63 8.05 -4.03
C ALA A 428 -6.76 8.13 -5.05
N ALA A 429 -7.22 9.35 -5.31
CA ALA A 429 -8.21 9.59 -6.35
C ALA A 429 -7.61 9.28 -7.72
N GLN A 430 -8.27 8.41 -8.45
CA GLN A 430 -7.89 8.02 -9.81
C GLN A 430 -8.68 8.79 -10.87
N ARG A 431 -9.93 9.13 -10.55
CA ARG A 431 -10.84 9.81 -11.47
C ARG A 431 -11.80 10.69 -10.68
N PHE A 432 -12.11 11.84 -11.24
CA PHE A 432 -13.17 12.71 -10.77
C PHE A 432 -14.12 13.00 -11.94
N LEU A 433 -15.41 12.77 -11.73
CA LEU A 433 -16.47 13.07 -12.67
C LEU A 433 -17.41 14.07 -12.00
N PHE A 434 -17.70 15.17 -12.68
CA PHE A 434 -18.68 16.16 -12.25
C PHE A 434 -19.78 16.15 -13.29
N ASP A 435 -21.02 15.84 -12.92
CA ASP A 435 -22.16 15.76 -13.83
C ASP A 435 -23.32 16.60 -13.29
N THR A 436 -23.88 17.44 -14.15
CA THR A 436 -24.95 18.40 -13.82
C THR A 436 -26.23 18.12 -14.61
N GLU A 437 -26.20 17.15 -15.52
CA GLU A 437 -27.37 16.76 -16.31
C GLU A 437 -28.29 15.87 -15.49
N GLN A 438 -29.59 15.97 -15.75
CA GLN A 438 -30.54 15.03 -15.16
C GLN A 438 -30.47 13.68 -15.90
N PRO A 439 -30.54 12.53 -15.20
CA PRO A 439 -30.77 12.36 -13.76
C PRO A 439 -29.49 12.28 -12.90
N ARG A 440 -28.31 12.53 -13.48
CA ARG A 440 -26.97 12.31 -12.89
C ARG A 440 -26.36 13.56 -12.26
N ARG A 441 -27.15 14.40 -11.59
CA ARG A 441 -26.66 15.59 -10.86
C ARG A 441 -25.78 15.18 -9.66
N GLU A 442 -24.54 14.78 -9.91
CA GLU A 442 -23.60 14.23 -8.93
C GLU A 442 -22.14 14.62 -9.23
N ALA A 443 -21.33 14.70 -8.17
CA ALA A 443 -19.87 14.69 -8.30
C ALA A 443 -19.33 13.39 -7.72
N THR A 444 -18.57 12.65 -8.51
CA THR A 444 -18.12 11.30 -8.23
C THR A 444 -16.59 11.21 -8.25
N ALA A 445 -16.00 10.72 -7.17
CA ALA A 445 -14.58 10.42 -7.06
C ALA A 445 -14.37 8.91 -7.01
N SER A 446 -13.54 8.39 -7.92
CA SER A 446 -13.01 7.04 -7.87
C SER A 446 -11.70 7.06 -7.10
N ILE A 447 -11.58 6.20 -6.10
CA ILE A 447 -10.48 6.15 -5.15
C ILE A 447 -9.92 4.72 -5.14
N SER A 448 -8.61 4.60 -5.32
CA SER A 448 -7.88 3.36 -5.07
C SER A 448 -7.40 3.31 -3.63
N MET A 449 -7.43 2.12 -3.03
CA MET A 449 -6.92 1.89 -1.69
C MET A 449 -5.76 0.89 -1.77
N ARG A 450 -4.57 1.27 -1.31
CA ARG A 450 -3.40 0.38 -1.35
C ARG A 450 -2.58 0.48 -0.07
N PRO A 451 -2.07 -0.62 0.51
CA PRO A 451 -1.16 -0.52 1.63
C PRO A 451 0.12 0.23 1.19
N THR A 452 0.56 1.21 1.97
CA THR A 452 1.77 2.00 1.71
C THR A 452 3.03 1.17 1.95
N ALA A 453 3.00 0.32 2.97
CA ALA A 453 4.05 -0.62 3.27
C ALA A 453 3.74 -1.97 2.60
N ARG A 454 4.70 -2.46 1.82
CA ARG A 454 4.66 -3.79 1.20
C ARG A 454 5.71 -4.70 1.85
N PRO A 455 5.54 -6.04 1.80
CA PRO A 455 6.63 -6.95 2.09
C PRO A 455 7.86 -6.60 1.24
N ARG A 456 9.05 -6.71 1.82
CA ARG A 456 10.31 -6.41 1.14
C ARG A 456 11.34 -7.49 1.41
N LEU A 457 12.05 -7.90 0.36
CA LEU A 457 13.25 -8.71 0.48
C LEU A 457 14.46 -7.78 0.61
N THR A 458 15.28 -8.00 1.63
CA THR A 458 16.59 -7.33 1.77
C THR A 458 17.67 -8.39 1.78
N ALA A 459 18.82 -8.08 1.18
CA ALA A 459 20.01 -8.90 1.23
C ALA A 459 21.15 -8.10 1.83
N ASP A 460 21.80 -8.64 2.85
CA ASP A 460 23.04 -8.14 3.41
C ASP A 460 24.20 -8.92 2.77
N VAL A 461 25.05 -8.16 2.07
CA VAL A 461 26.22 -8.64 1.35
C VAL A 461 27.46 -8.13 2.08
N GLU A 462 27.95 -8.90 3.03
CA GLU A 462 29.16 -8.57 3.80
C GLU A 462 29.11 -7.19 4.49
N GLY A 463 27.94 -6.82 5.03
CA GLY A 463 27.72 -5.55 5.73
C GLY A 463 27.08 -4.46 4.87
N THR A 464 26.88 -4.71 3.56
CA THR A 464 26.15 -3.80 2.67
C THR A 464 24.73 -4.32 2.46
N VAL A 465 23.74 -3.59 2.98
CA VAL A 465 22.32 -3.93 2.78
C VAL A 465 21.86 -3.43 1.41
N VAL A 466 21.43 -4.34 0.55
CA VAL A 466 20.77 -4.06 -0.72
C VAL A 466 19.31 -4.50 -0.65
N SER A 467 18.43 -3.77 -1.34
CA SER A 467 17.02 -4.09 -1.49
C SER A 467 16.66 -3.93 -2.96
N PRO A 468 15.93 -4.89 -3.57
CA PRO A 468 15.30 -4.65 -4.86
C PRO A 468 14.42 -3.40 -4.77
N SER A 469 14.48 -2.55 -5.79
CA SER A 469 13.57 -1.42 -5.92
C SER A 469 12.12 -1.93 -6.00
N GLU A 470 11.18 -1.10 -5.55
CA GLU A 470 9.77 -1.44 -5.60
C GLU A 470 9.35 -1.70 -7.06
N GLY A 471 8.75 -2.86 -7.34
CA GLY A 471 8.37 -3.29 -8.69
C GLY A 471 9.46 -4.04 -9.47
N MET A 472 10.66 -4.23 -8.93
CA MET A 472 11.65 -5.13 -9.51
C MET A 472 11.52 -6.55 -8.96
N ASP A 473 11.37 -7.52 -9.86
CA ASP A 473 11.31 -8.95 -9.53
C ASP A 473 12.70 -9.54 -9.26
N THR A 474 13.74 -8.95 -9.84
CA THR A 474 15.13 -9.41 -9.70
C THR A 474 16.05 -8.22 -9.44
N TYR A 475 16.95 -8.38 -8.47
CA TYR A 475 18.03 -7.44 -8.20
C TYR A 475 19.38 -8.12 -8.42
N ASP A 476 20.20 -7.54 -9.30
CA ASP A 476 21.51 -8.07 -9.65
C ASP A 476 22.61 -7.45 -8.77
N ILE A 477 23.30 -8.28 -8.00
CA ILE A 477 24.53 -7.93 -7.30
C ILE A 477 25.69 -8.26 -8.25
N ALA A 478 26.11 -7.25 -9.00
CA ALA A 478 27.33 -7.28 -9.80
C ALA A 478 28.53 -6.87 -8.93
N ARG A 479 29.46 -7.80 -8.67
CA ARG A 479 30.77 -7.47 -8.07
C ARG A 479 31.88 -7.87 -9.03
N ASN A 480 32.85 -6.96 -9.24
CA ASN A 480 34.05 -7.25 -10.01
C ASN A 480 34.86 -8.32 -9.28
N SER A 481 34.87 -9.55 -9.79
CA SER A 481 35.77 -10.67 -9.41
C SER A 481 35.60 -11.33 -8.03
N GLU A 482 34.60 -10.96 -7.22
CA GLU A 482 34.40 -11.55 -5.88
C GLU A 482 32.98 -12.06 -5.66
N ILE A 483 32.84 -13.33 -5.28
CA ILE A 483 31.61 -13.88 -4.72
C ILE A 483 31.67 -13.66 -3.20
N PRO A 484 30.64 -13.06 -2.58
CA PRO A 484 30.63 -12.82 -1.14
C PRO A 484 30.73 -14.13 -0.36
N ALA A 485 31.43 -14.09 0.78
CA ALA A 485 31.62 -15.27 1.63
C ALA A 485 30.29 -15.83 2.16
N TRP A 486 29.35 -14.91 2.42
CA TRP A 486 28.00 -15.19 2.87
C TRP A 486 27.02 -14.16 2.31
N LEU A 487 25.76 -14.55 2.19
CA LEU A 487 24.63 -13.70 1.85
C LEU A 487 23.53 -13.92 2.88
N LYS A 488 23.12 -12.85 3.58
CA LYS A 488 22.02 -12.91 4.54
C LYS A 488 20.80 -12.25 3.94
N PHE A 489 19.76 -13.03 3.74
CA PHE A 489 18.48 -12.54 3.25
C PHE A 489 17.53 -12.36 4.42
N ARG A 490 16.78 -11.26 4.38
CA ARG A 490 15.75 -10.94 5.35
C ARG A 490 14.49 -10.51 4.63
N LEU A 491 13.42 -11.25 4.87
CA LEU A 491 12.05 -10.86 4.52
C LEU A 491 11.52 -9.95 5.63
N THR A 492 11.14 -8.72 5.27
CA THR A 492 10.47 -7.78 6.17
C THR A 492 9.01 -7.68 5.74
N VAL A 493 8.11 -8.07 6.64
CA VAL A 493 6.66 -7.96 6.44
C VAL A 493 6.13 -6.84 7.34
N PRO A 494 5.38 -5.87 6.80
CA PRO A 494 4.75 -4.83 7.60
C PRO A 494 3.85 -5.44 8.69
N SER A 495 3.89 -4.86 9.89
CA SER A 495 2.99 -5.28 10.97
C SER A 495 1.52 -5.12 10.56
N GLY A 496 0.66 -6.00 11.07
CA GLY A 496 -0.78 -5.95 10.79
C GLY A 496 -1.19 -6.37 9.38
N LEU A 497 -0.24 -6.72 8.49
CA LEU A 497 -0.57 -7.19 7.14
C LEU A 497 -1.22 -8.58 7.16
N PHE A 498 -0.79 -9.44 8.08
CA PHE A 498 -1.34 -10.78 8.31
C PHE A 498 -1.52 -11.02 9.80
N HIS A 499 -2.52 -11.83 10.16
CA HIS A 499 -2.68 -12.28 11.53
C HIS A 499 -1.53 -13.24 11.90
N PRO A 500 -0.88 -13.10 13.07
CA PRO A 500 0.27 -13.94 13.45
C PRO A 500 -0.03 -15.44 13.52
N GLN A 501 -1.29 -15.81 13.77
CA GLN A 501 -1.75 -17.21 13.83
C GLN A 501 -2.29 -17.74 12.50
N ASP A 502 -2.23 -16.97 11.41
CA ASP A 502 -2.69 -17.44 10.09
C ASP A 502 -1.79 -18.60 9.62
N PRO A 503 -2.29 -19.86 9.60
CA PRO A 503 -1.48 -21.03 9.26
C PRO A 503 -1.26 -21.16 7.74
N THR A 504 -1.92 -20.32 6.94
CA THR A 504 -1.93 -20.39 5.48
C THR A 504 -0.85 -19.54 4.84
N ILE A 505 -0.25 -18.60 5.57
CA ILE A 505 0.86 -17.78 5.09
C ILE A 505 2.16 -18.59 5.11
N ARG A 506 2.80 -18.67 3.95
CA ARG A 506 4.03 -19.42 3.74
C ARG A 506 5.11 -18.54 3.14
N VAL A 507 6.35 -18.87 3.49
CA VAL A 507 7.55 -18.29 2.91
C VAL A 507 8.32 -19.42 2.25
N ARG A 508 8.45 -19.33 0.93
CA ARG A 508 9.31 -20.19 0.15
C ARG A 508 10.59 -19.46 -0.21
N TRP A 509 11.68 -19.99 0.30
CA TRP A 509 13.04 -19.67 -0.11
C TRP A 509 13.46 -20.69 -1.16
N GLU A 510 13.91 -20.22 -2.31
CA GLU A 510 14.43 -21.08 -3.37
C GLU A 510 15.79 -20.56 -3.79
N THR A 511 16.81 -21.39 -3.62
CA THR A 511 18.18 -21.06 -4.00
C THR A 511 18.56 -21.85 -5.23
N THR A 512 18.97 -21.19 -6.31
CA THR A 512 19.48 -21.84 -7.51
C THR A 512 20.92 -21.43 -7.78
N LEU A 513 21.70 -22.38 -8.28
CA LEU A 513 23.07 -22.22 -8.70
C LEU A 513 23.19 -22.60 -10.17
N ASN A 514 23.53 -21.64 -11.03
CA ASN A 514 23.59 -21.82 -12.49
C ASN A 514 22.30 -22.45 -13.03
N GLY A 515 21.15 -21.99 -12.52
CA GLY A 515 19.82 -22.49 -12.89
C GLY A 515 19.42 -23.81 -12.23
N LYS A 516 20.27 -24.46 -11.43
CA LYS A 516 19.94 -25.71 -10.72
C LYS A 516 19.59 -25.44 -9.26
N THR A 517 18.48 -25.99 -8.77
CA THR A 517 18.06 -25.85 -7.37
C THR A 517 19.09 -26.45 -6.41
N VAL A 518 19.31 -25.76 -5.30
CA VAL A 518 20.15 -26.18 -4.20
C VAL A 518 19.26 -26.47 -3.00
N ASP A 519 19.00 -27.75 -2.75
CA ASP A 519 18.04 -28.21 -1.74
C ASP A 519 18.38 -27.74 -0.32
N MET A 520 19.67 -27.69 0.03
CA MET A 520 20.15 -27.25 1.35
C MET A 520 19.70 -25.83 1.73
N TYR A 521 19.45 -24.96 0.75
CA TYR A 521 19.00 -23.58 0.96
C TYR A 521 17.63 -23.31 0.32
N THR A 522 16.88 -24.39 0.06
CA THR A 522 15.52 -24.31 -0.45
C THR A 522 14.59 -24.85 0.63
N LYS A 523 13.64 -24.03 1.06
CA LYS A 523 12.68 -24.39 2.10
C LYS A 523 11.37 -23.68 1.87
N ASP A 524 10.29 -24.36 2.21
CA ASP A 524 8.94 -23.84 2.17
C ASP A 524 8.34 -24.03 3.55
N VAL A 525 8.29 -22.94 4.33
CA VAL A 525 7.98 -22.94 5.75
C VAL A 525 6.84 -21.97 6.04
N ARG A 526 6.16 -22.16 7.17
CA ARG A 526 5.10 -21.21 7.57
C ARG A 526 5.70 -19.90 8.02
N TYR A 527 4.98 -18.81 7.83
CA TYR A 527 5.47 -17.49 8.24
C TYR A 527 5.78 -17.39 9.74
N ARG A 528 5.02 -18.10 10.60
CA ARG A 528 5.28 -18.13 12.06
C ARG A 528 6.45 -19.02 12.50
N GLU A 529 6.96 -19.88 11.62
CA GLU A 529 8.04 -20.82 11.98
C GLU A 529 9.40 -20.13 12.09
N ALA A 530 10.28 -20.67 12.93
CA ALA A 530 11.63 -20.17 13.06
C ALA A 530 12.36 -20.22 11.70
N GLY A 531 13.02 -19.12 11.35
CA GLY A 531 13.75 -19.01 10.08
C GLY A 531 12.87 -18.79 8.85
N SER A 532 11.57 -18.53 8.98
CA SER A 532 10.71 -18.12 7.86
C SER A 532 11.16 -16.79 7.24
N THR A 533 11.58 -15.84 8.07
CA THR A 533 11.93 -14.48 7.65
C THR A 533 13.41 -14.29 7.31
N ARG A 534 14.22 -15.34 7.45
CA ARG A 534 15.68 -15.28 7.26
C ARG A 534 16.22 -16.50 6.52
N LEU A 535 17.14 -16.24 5.60
CA LEU A 535 17.96 -17.26 4.95
C LEU A 535 19.40 -16.78 4.93
N GLU A 536 20.33 -17.65 5.31
CA GLU A 536 21.76 -17.40 5.16
C GLU A 536 22.32 -18.42 4.19
N VAL A 537 22.91 -17.93 3.10
CA VAL A 537 23.54 -18.76 2.07
C VAL A 537 25.03 -18.52 2.14
N PHE A 538 25.81 -19.59 2.03
CA PHE A 538 27.27 -19.55 2.00
C PHE A 538 27.73 -19.94 0.59
N PRO A 539 27.85 -18.98 -0.36
CA PRO A 539 28.18 -19.27 -1.75
C PRO A 539 29.50 -20.05 -1.90
N ILE A 540 30.41 -19.85 -0.94
CA ILE A 540 31.71 -20.50 -0.88
C ILE A 540 31.65 -22.03 -0.85
N LEU A 541 30.56 -22.61 -0.33
CA LEU A 541 30.35 -24.06 -0.34
C LEU A 541 30.10 -24.61 -1.76
N PHE A 542 29.73 -23.73 -2.70
CA PHE A 542 29.49 -24.05 -4.10
C PHE A 542 30.65 -23.67 -5.01
N THR A 543 31.58 -22.85 -4.52
CA THR A 543 32.78 -22.49 -5.27
C THR A 543 33.65 -23.72 -5.47
N ARG A 544 33.85 -24.10 -6.73
CA ARG A 544 34.85 -25.11 -7.10
C ARG A 544 35.96 -24.45 -7.91
N PRO A 545 37.22 -24.86 -7.72
CA PRO A 545 38.35 -24.33 -8.47
C PRO A 545 38.31 -24.63 -9.98
N ASP A 546 37.39 -25.46 -10.47
CA ASP A 546 37.23 -25.84 -11.88
C ASP A 546 35.94 -25.29 -12.53
N ARG A 547 35.11 -24.54 -11.79
CA ARG A 547 33.84 -23.98 -12.29
C ARG A 547 33.81 -22.48 -12.18
N VAL A 548 33.64 -21.85 -13.33
CA VAL A 548 34.08 -20.48 -13.58
C VAL A 548 32.97 -19.45 -13.43
N ASP A 549 31.73 -19.90 -13.63
CA ASP A 549 30.53 -19.08 -13.45
C ASP A 549 29.74 -19.62 -12.26
N LEU A 550 29.48 -18.74 -11.32
CA LEU A 550 28.52 -18.96 -10.25
C LEU A 550 27.52 -17.83 -10.35
N GLU A 551 26.41 -18.16 -10.99
CA GLU A 551 25.16 -17.44 -10.85
C GLU A 551 24.43 -18.06 -9.66
N LEU A 552 24.46 -17.37 -8.53
CA LEU A 552 23.64 -17.71 -7.39
C LEU A 552 22.39 -16.84 -7.43
N ARG A 553 21.21 -17.45 -7.44
CA ARG A 553 19.95 -16.73 -7.33
C ARG A 553 19.20 -17.22 -6.11
N VAL A 554 18.77 -16.28 -5.28
CA VAL A 554 17.91 -16.55 -4.13
C VAL A 554 16.59 -15.87 -4.37
N ARG A 555 15.53 -16.66 -4.46
CA ARG A 555 14.15 -16.20 -4.62
C ARG A 555 13.41 -16.36 -3.30
N CYS A 556 12.73 -15.31 -2.89
CA CYS A 556 11.82 -15.30 -1.74
C CYS A 556 10.40 -15.08 -2.25
N ARG A 557 9.54 -16.06 -2.01
CA ARG A 557 8.10 -15.99 -2.29
C ARG A 557 7.33 -15.98 -0.98
N LEU A 558 6.60 -14.91 -0.70
CA LEU A 558 5.63 -14.82 0.41
C LEU A 558 4.23 -14.95 -0.19
N TYR A 559 3.50 -15.98 0.21
CA TYR A 559 2.20 -16.28 -0.38
C TYR A 559 1.24 -16.88 0.66
N ARG A 560 -0.06 -16.78 0.37
CA ARG A 560 -1.14 -17.42 1.12
C ARG A 560 -1.65 -18.62 0.33
N LEU A 561 -1.86 -19.74 0.99
CA LEU A 561 -2.59 -20.88 0.44
C LEU A 561 -4.11 -20.67 0.58
N ILE A 562 -4.84 -20.81 -0.53
CA ILE A 562 -6.31 -20.69 -0.58
C ILE A 562 -6.85 -21.98 -1.22
N GLY A 563 -6.97 -23.03 -0.42
CA GLY A 563 -7.34 -24.35 -0.94
C GLY A 563 -6.28 -24.87 -1.92
N ALA A 564 -6.66 -25.06 -3.19
CA ALA A 564 -5.74 -25.53 -4.24
C ALA A 564 -4.97 -24.40 -4.96
N THR A 565 -5.30 -23.14 -4.69
CA THR A 565 -4.64 -21.98 -5.30
C THR A 565 -3.77 -21.24 -4.28
N SER A 566 -2.94 -20.32 -4.77
CA SER A 566 -2.09 -19.47 -3.94
C SER A 566 -2.18 -18.00 -4.38
N GLU A 567 -2.18 -17.09 -3.42
CA GLU A 567 -2.08 -15.65 -3.63
C GLU A 567 -0.67 -15.18 -3.25
N ASP A 568 0.03 -14.50 -4.16
CA ASP A 568 1.39 -14.01 -3.93
C ASP A 568 1.40 -12.56 -3.43
N PHE A 569 2.05 -12.31 -2.30
CA PHE A 569 2.27 -10.96 -1.76
C PHE A 569 3.67 -10.44 -2.01
N LEU A 570 4.64 -11.35 -2.17
CA LEU A 570 6.00 -11.06 -2.56
C LEU A 570 6.52 -12.18 -3.43
N ASN A 571 7.19 -11.83 -4.52
CA ASN A 571 7.91 -12.78 -5.34
C ASN A 571 9.15 -12.09 -5.92
N GLN A 572 10.17 -11.95 -5.08
CA GLN A 572 11.40 -11.24 -5.43
C GLN A 572 12.59 -12.17 -5.41
N SER A 573 13.60 -11.86 -6.22
CA SER A 573 14.85 -12.58 -6.25
C SER A 573 16.05 -11.63 -6.23
N VAL A 574 17.14 -12.14 -5.68
CA VAL A 574 18.44 -11.50 -5.69
C VAL A 574 19.38 -12.44 -6.42
N ARG A 575 20.03 -11.93 -7.45
CA ARG A 575 20.96 -12.67 -8.30
C ARG A 575 22.37 -12.12 -8.07
N ALA A 576 23.25 -12.95 -7.55
CA ALA A 576 24.67 -12.64 -7.43
C ALA A 576 25.42 -13.36 -8.57
N VAL A 577 26.12 -12.59 -9.40
CA VAL A 577 26.90 -13.13 -10.53
C VAL A 577 28.38 -12.84 -10.30
N SER A 578 29.21 -13.89 -10.45
CA SER A 578 30.65 -13.73 -10.59
C SER A 578 30.99 -13.16 -11.97
N LEU A 579 31.44 -11.91 -12.06
CA LEU A 579 31.53 -11.12 -13.30
C LEU A 579 32.71 -11.42 -14.26
N ASP A 580 33.52 -12.46 -14.08
CA ASP A 580 34.55 -12.81 -15.08
C ASP A 580 34.13 -14.09 -15.84
N PRO A 581 33.45 -13.97 -17.01
CA PRO A 581 32.87 -15.09 -17.76
C PRO A 581 33.92 -15.91 -18.53
N ARG A 582 35.20 -15.51 -18.50
CA ARG A 582 36.27 -16.24 -19.18
C ARG A 582 36.57 -17.54 -18.43
N PRO A 583 36.94 -18.64 -19.12
CA PRO A 583 37.30 -19.90 -18.47
C PRO A 583 38.52 -19.73 -17.54
N ASP A 584 38.70 -20.60 -16.54
CA ASP A 584 39.82 -20.50 -15.59
C ASP A 584 41.19 -20.54 -16.26
N SER A 585 41.28 -21.22 -17.41
CA SER A 585 42.47 -21.22 -18.26
C SER A 585 42.88 -19.82 -18.75
N ALA A 586 41.95 -18.87 -18.78
CA ALA A 586 42.16 -17.48 -19.18
C ALA A 586 42.27 -16.50 -17.99
N LYS A 587 42.35 -17.01 -16.74
CA LYS A 587 42.54 -16.21 -15.52
C LYS A 587 43.87 -16.55 -14.86
N PRO A 588 45.00 -15.96 -15.31
CA PRO A 588 46.32 -16.32 -14.83
C PRO A 588 46.61 -15.82 -13.40
N PHE A 589 45.70 -15.08 -12.75
CA PHE A 589 45.93 -14.53 -11.42
C PHE A 589 44.88 -15.03 -10.41
N VAL A 590 45.32 -15.32 -9.19
CA VAL A 590 44.45 -15.79 -8.10
C VAL A 590 44.84 -15.16 -6.78
N GLN A 591 43.85 -14.79 -5.96
CA GLN A 591 44.02 -14.34 -4.59
C GLN A 591 43.00 -15.06 -3.72
N TRP A 592 43.29 -15.29 -2.45
CA TRP A 592 42.32 -15.89 -1.53
C TRP A 592 42.43 -15.28 -0.15
N ALA A 593 41.35 -15.37 0.63
CA ALA A 593 41.34 -15.01 2.04
C ALA A 593 41.03 -16.22 2.91
N HIS A 594 41.65 -16.29 4.07
CA HIS A 594 41.38 -17.31 5.07
C HIS A 594 41.55 -16.77 6.50
N LEU A 595 40.83 -17.35 7.45
CA LEU A 595 41.04 -17.13 8.88
C LEU A 595 42.25 -17.94 9.33
N VAL A 596 43.21 -17.23 9.92
CA VAL A 596 44.33 -17.84 10.64
C VAL A 596 44.08 -17.64 12.12
N THR A 597 44.01 -18.75 12.83
CA THR A 597 44.00 -18.74 14.29
C THR A 597 45.42 -18.98 14.79
N TYR A 598 45.96 -18.03 15.54
CA TYR A 598 47.30 -18.12 16.13
C TYR A 598 47.27 -17.57 17.55
N TRP A 599 48.28 -17.91 18.35
CA TRP A 599 48.45 -17.35 19.68
C TRP A 599 49.21 -16.03 19.60
N ASN A 600 48.65 -14.94 20.13
CA ASN A 600 49.29 -13.63 20.16
C ASN A 600 50.10 -13.39 21.47
N GLY A 601 50.68 -14.45 22.01
CA GLY A 601 51.35 -14.46 23.32
C GLY A 601 50.44 -14.94 24.46
N ILE A 602 49.24 -14.36 24.60
CA ILE A 602 48.34 -14.65 25.74
C ILE A 602 46.97 -15.18 25.29
N TYR A 603 46.48 -14.79 24.11
CA TYR A 603 45.15 -15.17 23.64
C TYR A 603 45.19 -15.88 22.29
N ARG A 604 44.30 -16.87 22.15
CA ARG A 604 43.98 -17.45 20.85
C ARG A 604 43.23 -16.41 20.02
N THR A 605 43.91 -15.84 19.03
CA THR A 605 43.37 -14.77 18.16
C THR A 605 43.10 -15.34 16.77
N THR A 606 41.91 -15.06 16.22
CA THR A 606 41.55 -15.40 14.84
C THR A 606 41.54 -14.12 14.01
N ARG A 607 42.36 -14.05 12.95
CA ARG A 607 42.37 -12.93 12.01
C ARG A 607 42.15 -13.40 10.58
N ARG A 608 41.43 -12.59 9.80
CA ARG A 608 41.36 -12.74 8.35
C ARG A 608 42.70 -12.33 7.76
N ARG A 609 43.31 -13.23 6.98
CA ARG A 609 44.48 -12.96 6.14
C ARG A 609 44.10 -13.11 4.68
N THR A 610 44.44 -12.11 3.89
CA THR A 610 44.34 -12.16 2.43
C THR A 610 45.72 -12.52 1.89
N SER A 611 45.78 -13.47 0.97
CA SER A 611 47.02 -13.78 0.25
C SER A 611 47.41 -12.58 -0.60
N LYS A 612 48.69 -12.52 -0.97
CA LYS A 612 49.08 -11.72 -2.13
C LYS A 612 48.45 -12.32 -3.39
N ILE A 613 48.42 -11.58 -4.48
CA ILE A 613 47.98 -12.09 -5.78
C ILE A 613 49.05 -13.07 -6.29
N HIS A 614 48.65 -14.26 -6.71
CA HIS A 614 49.53 -15.28 -7.26
C HIS A 614 49.29 -15.41 -8.76
N ARG A 615 50.36 -15.50 -9.56
CA ARG A 615 50.28 -15.96 -10.94
C ARG A 615 50.17 -17.48 -10.96
N ALA A 616 49.10 -18.01 -11.53
CA ALA A 616 48.79 -19.43 -11.64
C ALA A 616 48.53 -19.78 -13.11
N PRO A 617 49.55 -20.19 -13.88
CA PRO A 617 49.36 -20.58 -15.27
C PRO A 617 48.61 -21.92 -15.37
N GLY A 618 47.51 -21.97 -16.13
CA GLY A 618 46.81 -23.20 -16.53
C GLY A 618 45.61 -23.63 -15.66
N LEU A 619 45.00 -24.77 -16.06
CA LEU A 619 43.71 -25.31 -15.57
C LEU A 619 43.65 -25.72 -14.07
N GLY A 620 44.73 -25.54 -13.30
CA GLY A 620 44.83 -26.04 -11.92
C GLY A 620 44.80 -24.98 -10.81
N GLY A 621 44.91 -23.69 -11.14
CA GLY A 621 45.07 -22.63 -10.14
C GLY A 621 46.34 -22.75 -9.29
N CYS A 622 46.51 -21.89 -8.28
CA CYS A 622 47.63 -21.98 -7.36
C CYS A 622 47.46 -23.21 -6.44
N ARG A 623 48.48 -24.07 -6.31
CA ARG A 623 48.45 -25.23 -5.39
C ARG A 623 47.99 -24.87 -3.99
N PHE A 624 48.42 -23.71 -3.49
CA PHE A 624 48.03 -23.20 -2.17
C PHE A 624 46.57 -22.78 -2.12
N SER A 625 46.03 -22.12 -3.15
CA SER A 625 44.58 -21.87 -3.22
C SER A 625 43.76 -23.15 -3.22
N GLY A 626 44.24 -24.21 -3.89
CA GLY A 626 43.56 -25.51 -3.95
C GLY A 626 43.49 -26.22 -2.59
N GLN A 627 44.47 -26.01 -1.70
CA GLN A 627 44.45 -26.59 -0.35
C GLN A 627 43.30 -26.06 0.51
N PHE A 628 42.97 -24.78 0.38
CA PHE A 628 41.87 -24.19 1.13
C PHE A 628 40.49 -24.54 0.55
N LEU A 629 40.43 -24.91 -0.74
CA LEU A 629 39.19 -25.32 -1.40
C LEU A 629 38.84 -26.80 -1.18
N ARG A 630 39.82 -27.65 -0.83
CA ARG A 630 39.61 -29.09 -0.58
C ARG A 630 38.92 -29.39 0.75
N TYR A 631 38.88 -28.43 1.69
CA TYR A 631 38.29 -28.61 3.02
C TYR A 631 37.22 -27.55 3.33
N PRO A 632 36.11 -27.51 2.56
CA PRO A 632 35.05 -26.50 2.70
C PRO A 632 34.35 -26.53 4.08
N GLY A 633 34.52 -27.58 4.88
CA GLY A 633 34.00 -27.68 6.25
C GLY A 633 34.90 -27.09 7.34
N THR A 634 36.12 -26.66 7.01
CA THR A 634 36.95 -25.91 7.96
C THR A 634 36.62 -24.43 7.78
N ASN A 635 36.03 -23.77 8.78
CA ASN A 635 35.68 -22.32 8.77
C ASN A 635 36.86 -21.36 8.49
N LYS A 636 38.02 -21.88 8.07
CA LYS A 636 39.22 -21.14 7.71
C LYS A 636 39.09 -20.48 6.35
N PHE A 637 38.44 -21.04 5.35
CA PHE A 637 38.37 -20.39 4.04
C PHE A 637 37.35 -19.25 4.02
N GLN A 638 37.70 -18.11 3.42
CA GLN A 638 36.85 -16.90 3.43
C GLN A 638 36.57 -16.36 2.02
N MET A 639 37.49 -16.47 1.07
CA MET A 639 37.32 -15.87 -0.26
C MET A 639 38.26 -16.51 -1.30
N LEU A 640 37.83 -16.62 -2.55
CA LEU A 640 38.69 -16.81 -3.74
C LEU A 640 38.40 -15.69 -4.74
N ARG A 641 39.45 -15.06 -5.27
CA ARG A 641 39.40 -14.16 -6.42
C ARG A 641 40.24 -14.72 -7.54
N ARG A 642 39.74 -14.65 -8.77
CA ARG A 642 40.53 -14.94 -9.97
C ARG A 642 40.44 -13.77 -10.92
N PHE A 643 41.57 -13.44 -11.51
CA PHE A 643 41.70 -12.31 -12.40
C PHE A 643 42.34 -12.74 -13.71
N SER A 644 41.81 -12.17 -14.77
CA SER A 644 42.32 -12.19 -16.14
C SER A 644 43.44 -11.17 -16.33
N THR A 645 43.33 -10.01 -15.69
CA THR A 645 44.36 -8.96 -15.60
C THR A 645 44.60 -8.60 -14.14
N LEU A 646 45.76 -8.02 -13.81
CA LEU A 646 45.99 -7.50 -12.47
C LEU A 646 45.02 -6.33 -12.18
N PRO A 647 44.71 -6.03 -10.90
CA PRO A 647 43.89 -4.87 -10.52
C PRO A 647 44.62 -3.53 -10.68
N PHE A 648 45.85 -3.55 -11.20
CA PHE A 648 46.70 -2.42 -11.56
C PHE A 648 47.45 -2.77 -12.84
N GLU A 649 48.01 -1.77 -13.52
CA GLU A 649 48.72 -2.00 -14.79
C GLU A 649 49.98 -2.82 -14.55
N PHE A 650 50.29 -3.76 -15.44
CA PHE A 650 51.45 -4.65 -15.24
C PHE A 650 52.77 -3.87 -15.16
N THR A 651 52.87 -2.71 -15.82
CA THR A 651 54.01 -1.79 -15.74
C THR A 651 54.24 -1.22 -14.34
N GLU A 652 53.21 -1.21 -13.48
CA GLU A 652 53.26 -0.69 -12.11
C GLU A 652 53.59 -1.78 -11.08
N ILE A 653 53.89 -3.01 -11.52
CA ILE A 653 54.02 -4.16 -10.62
C ILE A 653 55.11 -4.01 -9.55
N GLU A 654 56.17 -3.24 -9.80
CA GLU A 654 57.18 -2.93 -8.79
C GLU A 654 56.65 -2.01 -7.68
N GLN A 655 55.76 -1.07 -8.02
CA GLN A 655 55.10 -0.21 -7.05
C GLN A 655 54.10 -0.99 -6.18
N HIS A 656 53.49 -2.04 -6.75
CA HIS A 656 52.55 -2.95 -6.08
C HIS A 656 53.20 -4.27 -5.65
N ARG A 657 54.52 -4.32 -5.44
CA ARG A 657 55.25 -5.54 -5.08
C ARG A 657 54.79 -6.17 -3.75
N ASN A 658 54.23 -5.36 -2.87
CA ASN A 658 53.60 -5.82 -1.63
C ASN A 658 52.27 -6.56 -1.87
N GLU A 659 51.58 -6.33 -2.99
CA GLU A 659 50.28 -6.94 -3.33
C GLU A 659 50.40 -8.24 -4.11
N VAL A 660 51.51 -8.46 -4.84
CA VAL A 660 51.78 -9.68 -5.61
C VAL A 660 52.77 -10.62 -4.94
N CYS A 661 52.59 -11.92 -5.14
CA CYS A 661 53.45 -12.96 -4.60
C CYS A 661 54.85 -12.87 -5.25
N PRO A 662 55.93 -12.61 -4.46
CA PRO A 662 57.26 -12.46 -5.00
C PRO A 662 57.71 -13.67 -5.84
N TYR A 663 57.41 -14.87 -5.34
CA TYR A 663 57.77 -16.13 -6.00
C TYR A 663 57.10 -16.33 -7.36
N CYS A 664 55.83 -15.93 -7.48
CA CYS A 664 55.05 -16.13 -8.70
C CYS A 664 55.38 -15.12 -9.80
N PHE A 665 55.69 -13.87 -9.42
CA PHE A 665 55.88 -12.77 -10.36
C PHE A 665 57.34 -12.46 -10.67
N PHE A 666 58.25 -12.62 -9.71
CA PHE A 666 59.66 -12.23 -9.85
C PHE A 666 60.62 -13.44 -9.79
N GLY A 667 60.07 -14.66 -9.72
CA GLY A 667 60.83 -15.89 -9.62
C GLY A 667 61.25 -16.17 -8.18
N GLY A 668 60.78 -17.31 -7.66
CA GLY A 668 61.30 -17.86 -6.42
C GLY A 668 62.79 -18.21 -6.51
N PRO A 669 63.45 -18.49 -5.37
CA PRO A 669 64.87 -18.83 -5.29
C PRO A 669 65.27 -20.04 -6.17
N ASP A 670 64.31 -20.87 -6.59
CA ASP A 670 64.56 -22.07 -7.40
C ASP A 670 64.62 -21.81 -8.93
N LYS A 671 64.31 -20.59 -9.42
CA LYS A 671 64.32 -20.31 -10.88
C LYS A 671 65.68 -19.89 -11.43
N SER A 672 66.68 -19.68 -10.59
CA SER A 672 68.07 -19.43 -11.01
C SER A 672 68.88 -20.71 -11.24
N ALA A 673 68.37 -21.90 -10.89
CA ALA A 673 69.24 -23.07 -10.74
C ALA A 673 69.16 -24.16 -11.82
N TYR A 674 68.11 -24.27 -12.66
CA TYR A 674 68.08 -25.34 -13.67
C TYR A 674 67.46 -24.89 -15.00
N GLY A 675 68.23 -25.13 -16.08
CA GLY A 675 67.91 -24.78 -17.46
C GLY A 675 66.71 -25.52 -18.04
N ALA A 676 65.51 -25.17 -17.58
CA ALA A 676 64.27 -25.63 -18.20
C ALA A 676 64.01 -24.87 -19.50
N GLN A 677 63.92 -25.61 -20.61
CA GLN A 677 63.44 -25.13 -21.89
C GLN A 677 62.08 -24.42 -21.77
N PRO A 678 61.81 -23.38 -22.58
CA PRO A 678 60.57 -22.66 -22.51
C PRO A 678 59.41 -23.52 -23.00
N VAL A 679 58.59 -24.00 -22.06
CA VAL A 679 57.19 -24.32 -22.36
C VAL A 679 56.55 -23.03 -22.86
N LEU A 680 55.99 -23.06 -24.08
CA LEU A 680 55.24 -21.94 -24.66
C LEU A 680 54.18 -21.49 -23.66
N ASP A 681 54.27 -20.24 -23.23
CA ASP A 681 53.22 -19.60 -22.45
C ASP A 681 52.08 -19.26 -23.42
N LEU A 682 51.07 -20.13 -23.46
CA LEU A 682 49.88 -19.96 -24.30
C LEU A 682 48.98 -18.79 -23.85
N THR A 683 49.35 -18.04 -22.80
CA THR A 683 48.62 -16.85 -22.36
C THR A 683 48.97 -15.58 -23.13
N GLY A 684 49.91 -15.65 -24.10
CA GLY A 684 50.28 -14.50 -24.94
C GLY A 684 51.18 -13.47 -24.25
N MET A 685 51.51 -13.65 -22.98
CA MET A 685 52.49 -12.81 -22.29
C MET A 685 53.87 -13.47 -22.37
N GLY A 686 54.70 -12.99 -23.31
CA GLY A 686 56.06 -13.48 -23.50
C GLY A 686 56.89 -13.47 -22.21
N LYS A 687 57.83 -14.42 -22.12
CA LYS A 687 58.84 -14.44 -21.05
C LYS A 687 59.76 -13.22 -21.18
N PHE A 688 59.42 -12.11 -20.55
CA PHE A 688 60.39 -11.07 -20.25
C PHE A 688 61.22 -11.53 -19.05
N ARG A 689 62.51 -11.81 -19.30
CA ARG A 689 63.52 -11.71 -18.25
C ARG A 689 63.72 -10.21 -17.97
N PRO A 690 63.88 -9.79 -16.70
CA PRO A 690 64.23 -8.41 -16.39
C PRO A 690 65.52 -7.99 -17.09
#